data_AF-A0A1F7D391-F1
#
_entry.id   AF-A0A1F7D391-F1
#
_cell.length_a   1.000
_cell.length_b   1.000
_cell.length_c   1.000
_cell.angle_alpha   90.00
_cell.angle_beta   90.00
_cell.angle_gamma   90.00
#
_symmetry.space_group_name_H-M   'P 1'
#
loop_
_entity.id
_entity.type
_entity.pdbx_description
1 polymer ?
#
loop_
_entity_poly.entity_id
_entity_poly.type
_entity_poly.pdbx_seq_one_letter_code
_entity_poly.pdbx_strand_id
1 'polypeptide(L)'
;MSHRGFTAVEVLLTLGIVAVTAGISMPLYRTYQLRSELDTAIEQAKHALERAQVLARAGQNDSMWGYATQEGILFQGEAFAIREPQSDEAYIVPASVEVLGLTEVVFQRVTGEPLVGGEIIFQADNGEWRTITVTEGGSVASSELFPPESSSSSTVASVGGSSTSSDISSTGSVGSGGSSAGMSGGSEGSTASGGETGGGDTESSSSAATCDDAFTLLPDGTIETTGTVDATVKVLGSQVSEGAGGPAARIVVSMSTDEGDTWVPLFDGQTVRGGEEDVVQNLPSGTKLLIRVNGRHSWLFNRTFLSNNSAGHMLALRNGHRLPVGSYDAFGNPAGLASFLRAIIEDGRIKIHPKSVVFLTELDALWKGASKFQDAVVQVTFAAKPGSCAQATDPKVKIVFDRLENQNAGDVRPRVYVGEQGILFAEDQWIPLSVAGVTMADSSLVENVPGMAVERRSGVLRVLLHGSHIIPSGKELVDARIIFDRAVVTSIENDMGADTTENPTDGVVNDGTGGDEVTIADDRGSVRFQTRVTSADDAIFIHWAIGMASSSSSAASGASSAASSQASSGSAQSASSEGQTGSEGETGSEASVAPDACAAAYTMDDRGRMVLGEKADVSFTVLGSYATYGANGPMIHVRLNASLDGGGTWRGLFNFRDIITGDTQTIRDVPSGSVLTLSAEGRYSWLFKRVARIEDDGDRVRVLRPGSVVPGIGLLLNPMRLKPFLRERISEGRVLLTGRQVLALVELQTLDDTADYQDAVVLVTIAKPVSSGGPCAQEDAALSSQSSVPAGTSSTSSTSSVAGPRITICHFTSADRLHPATMEINESAWSAHSAIGDRLGACEADEDGDGIPNAQDFCSGTYLPESVPTEFMLFNRYALTGSSGVFREGPRKRVSSFSLSDTRGCSCEQLVAVAEGERDYYFPHEPLLHRELKSLFPFYTNGARQFGCGAAILRMSRP
;
A
#
# COMPACT_ATOMS: atom_id res chain seq x y z
N MET A 1 -52.25 -32.90 14.42
CA MET A 1 -50.81 -32.96 14.09
C MET A 1 -50.71 -33.12 12.59
N SER A 2 -49.86 -32.33 11.90
CA SER A 2 -49.62 -32.48 10.46
C SER A 2 -48.25 -33.11 10.24
N HIS A 3 -48.15 -34.10 9.35
CA HIS A 3 -46.90 -34.80 9.08
C HIS A 3 -45.96 -33.92 8.24
N ARG A 4 -44.87 -33.45 8.86
CA ARG A 4 -43.71 -32.92 8.13
C ARG A 4 -42.88 -34.10 7.62
N GLY A 5 -43.11 -34.49 6.37
CA GLY A 5 -42.34 -35.52 5.68
C GLY A 5 -42.33 -35.26 4.18
N PHE A 6 -41.18 -35.45 3.54
CA PHE A 6 -41.05 -35.32 2.09
C PHE A 6 -41.90 -36.38 1.37
N THR A 7 -42.49 -36.02 0.24
CA THR A 7 -43.22 -36.98 -0.59
C THR A 7 -42.25 -37.92 -1.30
N ALA A 8 -42.71 -39.12 -1.63
CA ALA A 8 -41.92 -40.07 -2.42
C ALA A 8 -41.49 -39.50 -3.79
N VAL A 9 -42.25 -38.55 -4.35
CA VAL A 9 -41.93 -37.88 -5.62
C VAL A 9 -40.76 -36.91 -5.44
N GLU A 10 -40.71 -36.13 -4.36
CA GLU A 10 -39.58 -35.23 -4.07
C GLU A 10 -38.29 -36.00 -3.77
N VAL A 11 -38.37 -37.15 -3.09
CA VAL A 11 -37.22 -38.04 -2.86
C VAL A 11 -36.72 -38.65 -4.18
N LEU A 12 -37.62 -39.09 -5.07
CA LEU A 12 -37.22 -39.59 -6.39
C LEU A 12 -36.66 -38.47 -7.30
N LEU A 13 -37.20 -37.26 -7.24
CA LEU A 13 -36.72 -36.10 -7.99
C LEU A 13 -35.30 -35.70 -7.55
N THR A 14 -35.06 -35.60 -6.24
CA THR A 14 -33.76 -35.23 -5.68
C THR A 14 -32.70 -36.29 -5.96
N LEU A 15 -33.02 -37.59 -5.81
CA LEU A 15 -32.12 -38.68 -6.22
C LEU A 15 -31.84 -38.67 -7.73
N GLY A 16 -32.83 -38.36 -8.57
CA GLY A 16 -32.64 -38.20 -10.02
C GLY A 16 -31.69 -37.04 -10.38
N ILE A 17 -31.84 -35.89 -9.72
CA ILE A 17 -30.93 -34.74 -9.91
C ILE A 17 -29.51 -35.07 -9.45
N VAL A 18 -29.35 -35.74 -8.30
CA VAL A 18 -28.04 -36.18 -7.80
C VAL A 18 -27.38 -37.19 -8.75
N ALA A 19 -28.14 -38.13 -9.33
CA ALA A 19 -27.61 -39.08 -10.31
C ALA A 19 -27.15 -38.39 -11.61
N VAL A 20 -27.91 -37.42 -12.12
CA VAL A 20 -27.54 -36.65 -13.33
C VAL A 20 -26.32 -35.75 -13.07
N THR A 21 -26.29 -35.03 -11.95
CA THR A 21 -25.16 -34.15 -11.61
C THR A 21 -23.88 -34.94 -11.35
N ALA A 22 -23.94 -36.06 -10.63
CA ALA A 22 -22.80 -36.97 -10.45
C ALA A 22 -22.30 -37.54 -11.78
N GLY A 23 -23.22 -37.98 -12.66
CA GLY A 23 -22.89 -38.52 -13.99
C GLY A 23 -22.20 -37.51 -14.92
N ILE A 24 -22.46 -36.22 -14.78
CA ILE A 24 -21.78 -35.14 -15.51
C ILE A 24 -20.47 -34.73 -14.81
N SER A 25 -20.45 -34.70 -13.47
CA SER A 25 -19.29 -34.21 -12.70
C SER A 25 -18.12 -35.20 -12.71
N MET A 26 -18.37 -36.51 -12.66
CA MET A 26 -17.31 -37.54 -12.65
C MET A 26 -16.38 -37.49 -13.88
N PRO A 27 -16.85 -37.46 -15.14
CA PRO A 27 -15.95 -37.37 -16.29
C PRO A 27 -15.20 -36.03 -16.34
N LEU A 28 -15.85 -34.91 -16.01
CA LEU A 28 -15.20 -33.59 -15.96
C LEU A 28 -14.09 -33.53 -14.91
N TYR A 29 -14.33 -34.11 -13.73
CA TYR A 29 -13.33 -34.21 -12.67
C TYR A 29 -12.15 -35.08 -13.08
N ARG A 30 -12.38 -36.22 -13.77
CA ARG A 30 -11.28 -37.06 -14.29
C ARG A 30 -10.42 -36.32 -15.32
N THR A 31 -11.02 -35.58 -16.26
CA THR A 31 -10.25 -34.76 -17.22
C THR A 31 -9.41 -33.70 -16.51
N TYR A 32 -9.96 -33.05 -15.47
CA TYR A 32 -9.23 -32.08 -14.65
C TYR A 32 -8.06 -32.72 -13.88
N GLN A 33 -8.25 -33.91 -13.28
CA GLN A 33 -7.17 -34.64 -12.60
C GLN A 33 -6.02 -34.98 -13.56
N LEU A 34 -6.32 -35.58 -14.71
CA LEU A 34 -5.30 -35.98 -15.69
C LEU A 34 -4.46 -34.78 -16.18
N ARG A 35 -5.10 -33.63 -16.39
CA ARG A 35 -4.43 -32.37 -16.76
C ARG A 35 -3.57 -31.81 -15.62
N SER A 36 -4.04 -31.91 -14.38
CA SER A 36 -3.26 -31.52 -13.19
C SER A 36 -2.06 -32.45 -12.94
N GLU A 37 -2.19 -33.74 -13.27
CA GLU A 37 -1.12 -34.73 -13.18
C GLU A 37 -0.05 -34.48 -14.26
N LEU A 38 -0.46 -34.18 -15.50
CA LEU A 38 0.43 -33.78 -16.59
C LEU A 38 1.20 -32.49 -16.30
N ASP A 39 0.51 -31.45 -15.83
CA ASP A 39 1.14 -30.17 -15.47
C ASP A 39 2.13 -30.35 -14.29
N THR A 40 1.81 -31.23 -13.33
CA THR A 40 2.73 -31.58 -12.22
C THR A 40 3.96 -32.34 -12.72
N ALA A 41 3.79 -33.30 -13.64
CA ALA A 41 4.89 -34.07 -14.22
C ALA A 41 5.87 -33.18 -14.99
N ILE A 42 5.35 -32.21 -15.77
CA ILE A 42 6.14 -31.26 -16.54
C ILE A 42 6.99 -30.35 -15.65
N GLU A 43 6.42 -29.74 -14.61
CA GLU A 43 7.20 -28.86 -13.72
C GLU A 43 8.21 -29.66 -12.85
N GLN A 44 7.88 -30.88 -12.44
CA GLN A 44 8.84 -31.77 -11.77
C GLN A 44 10.01 -32.16 -12.68
N ALA A 45 9.73 -32.57 -13.92
CA ALA A 45 10.77 -32.92 -14.89
C ALA A 45 11.64 -31.72 -15.27
N LYS A 46 11.05 -30.54 -15.46
CA LYS A 46 11.78 -29.29 -15.69
C LYS A 46 12.70 -28.94 -14.52
N HIS A 47 12.18 -28.95 -13.29
CA HIS A 47 12.99 -28.71 -12.09
C HIS A 47 14.13 -29.73 -11.97
N ALA A 48 13.90 -31.01 -12.28
CA ALA A 48 14.93 -32.04 -12.26
C ALA A 48 16.03 -31.80 -13.32
N LEU A 49 15.66 -31.39 -14.53
CA LEU A 49 16.61 -31.01 -15.60
C LEU A 49 17.45 -29.79 -15.21
N GLU A 50 16.81 -28.73 -14.72
CA GLU A 50 17.49 -27.50 -14.26
C GLU A 50 18.41 -27.78 -13.07
N ARG A 51 17.99 -28.62 -12.12
CA ARG A 51 18.79 -29.06 -10.98
C ARG A 51 19.98 -29.92 -11.41
N ALA A 52 19.80 -30.88 -12.31
CA ALA A 52 20.89 -31.69 -12.86
C ALA A 52 21.94 -30.81 -13.57
N GLN A 53 21.50 -29.81 -14.34
CA GLN A 53 22.38 -28.81 -14.95
C GLN A 53 23.16 -28.00 -13.89
N VAL A 54 22.51 -27.51 -12.84
CA VAL A 54 23.17 -26.75 -11.76
C VAL A 54 24.22 -27.60 -11.03
N LEU A 55 23.90 -28.86 -10.72
CA LEU A 55 24.83 -29.80 -10.07
C LEU A 55 26.07 -30.08 -10.96
N ALA A 56 25.87 -30.23 -12.28
CA ALA A 56 26.96 -30.37 -13.24
C ALA A 56 27.82 -29.08 -13.36
N ARG A 57 27.20 -27.89 -13.41
CA ARG A 57 27.91 -26.59 -13.43
C ARG A 57 28.73 -26.34 -12.17
N ALA A 58 28.17 -26.66 -11.00
CA ALA A 58 28.86 -26.59 -9.72
C ALA A 58 30.01 -27.59 -9.60
N GLY A 59 30.13 -28.56 -10.52
CA GLY A 59 31.12 -29.64 -10.45
C GLY A 59 30.89 -30.55 -9.24
N GLN A 60 29.63 -30.69 -8.79
CA GLN A 60 29.34 -31.39 -7.54
C GLN A 60 29.75 -32.87 -7.65
N ASN A 61 30.51 -33.33 -6.65
CA ASN A 61 31.15 -34.65 -6.60
C ASN A 61 32.09 -34.94 -7.80
N ASP A 62 32.60 -33.89 -8.46
CA ASP A 62 33.43 -33.91 -9.67
C ASP A 62 32.85 -34.70 -10.86
N SER A 63 31.51 -34.81 -10.91
CA SER A 63 30.79 -35.69 -11.84
C SER A 63 29.93 -34.91 -12.84
N MET A 64 29.52 -35.60 -13.93
CA MET A 64 28.34 -35.22 -14.69
C MET A 64 27.07 -35.64 -13.93
N TRP A 65 25.97 -34.95 -14.23
CA TRP A 65 24.66 -35.15 -13.63
C TRP A 65 23.59 -35.12 -14.72
N GLY A 66 22.53 -35.90 -14.55
CA GLY A 66 21.47 -36.02 -15.54
C GLY A 66 20.10 -36.33 -14.96
N TYR A 67 19.12 -36.43 -15.84
CA TYR A 67 17.74 -36.80 -15.54
C TYR A 67 17.25 -37.87 -16.52
N ALA A 68 16.78 -39.00 -15.99
CA ALA A 68 16.13 -40.07 -16.73
C ALA A 68 14.62 -39.80 -16.74
N THR A 69 14.06 -39.63 -17.94
CA THR A 69 12.76 -38.95 -18.15
C THR A 69 11.57 -39.88 -17.95
N GLN A 70 11.73 -41.17 -18.27
CA GLN A 70 10.68 -42.19 -18.12
C GLN A 70 10.65 -42.74 -16.69
N GLU A 71 11.82 -42.96 -16.07
CA GLU A 71 11.95 -43.39 -14.68
C GLU A 71 11.69 -42.27 -13.67
N GLY A 72 11.81 -41.01 -14.08
CA GLY A 72 11.64 -39.85 -13.21
C GLY A 72 12.77 -39.72 -12.18
N ILE A 73 14.03 -39.91 -12.58
CA ILE A 73 15.17 -39.94 -11.65
C ILE A 73 16.25 -38.94 -12.07
N LEU A 74 16.56 -37.99 -11.20
CA LEU A 74 17.80 -37.21 -11.24
C LEU A 74 18.94 -38.07 -10.72
N PHE A 75 20.07 -38.11 -11.42
CA PHE A 75 21.18 -39.00 -11.10
C PHE A 75 22.56 -38.35 -11.28
N GLN A 76 23.53 -38.89 -10.55
CA GLN A 76 24.95 -38.61 -10.74
C GLN A 76 25.60 -39.67 -11.63
N GLY A 77 26.19 -39.29 -12.78
CA GLY A 77 26.88 -40.21 -13.68
C GLY A 77 26.95 -39.68 -15.12
N GLU A 78 27.68 -40.41 -15.98
CA GLU A 78 27.82 -40.05 -17.41
C GLU A 78 26.64 -40.53 -18.28
N ALA A 79 25.87 -41.51 -17.78
CA ALA A 79 24.58 -41.99 -18.29
C ALA A 79 23.84 -42.76 -17.18
N PHE A 80 22.51 -42.84 -17.26
CA PHE A 80 21.64 -43.45 -16.24
C PHE A 80 21.95 -44.94 -15.98
N ALA A 81 22.48 -45.64 -17.00
CA ALA A 81 22.91 -47.03 -16.93
C ALA A 81 24.21 -47.25 -16.12
N ILE A 82 25.00 -46.19 -15.87
CA ILE A 82 26.29 -46.22 -15.16
C ILE A 82 26.37 -45.16 -14.05
N ARG A 83 25.22 -44.75 -13.52
CA ARG A 83 25.08 -43.80 -12.42
C ARG A 83 25.50 -44.38 -11.07
N GLU A 84 25.68 -43.52 -10.08
CA GLU A 84 25.81 -43.87 -8.66
C GLU A 84 24.42 -43.88 -7.98
N PRO A 85 23.80 -45.05 -7.69
CA PRO A 85 22.43 -45.11 -7.19
C PRO A 85 22.26 -44.59 -5.75
N GLN A 86 23.34 -44.29 -5.03
CA GLN A 86 23.27 -43.56 -3.76
C GLN A 86 23.02 -42.05 -3.93
N SER A 87 23.04 -41.54 -5.16
CA SER A 87 22.76 -40.14 -5.52
C SER A 87 21.48 -39.97 -6.37
N ASP A 88 20.62 -41.00 -6.45
CA ASP A 88 19.33 -40.95 -7.16
C ASP A 88 18.30 -40.10 -6.38
N GLU A 89 17.79 -39.02 -6.99
CA GLU A 89 16.62 -38.25 -6.50
C GLU A 89 15.40 -38.52 -7.38
N ALA A 90 14.29 -38.95 -6.78
CA ALA A 90 13.08 -39.35 -7.50
C ALA A 90 12.06 -38.20 -7.64
N TYR A 91 11.63 -37.97 -8.87
CA TYR A 91 10.58 -37.05 -9.32
C TYR A 91 9.45 -37.89 -9.92
N ILE A 92 8.31 -37.98 -9.23
CA ILE A 92 7.30 -39.00 -9.51
C ILE A 92 6.46 -38.60 -10.73
N VAL A 93 6.77 -39.19 -11.89
CA VAL A 93 5.88 -39.17 -13.07
C VAL A 93 4.63 -40.01 -12.75
N PRO A 94 3.41 -39.46 -12.85
CA PRO A 94 2.17 -40.22 -12.65
C PRO A 94 1.98 -41.30 -13.71
N ALA A 95 1.49 -42.48 -13.33
CA ALA A 95 1.24 -43.59 -14.26
C ALA A 95 0.11 -43.34 -15.29
N SER A 96 -0.53 -42.18 -15.21
CA SER A 96 -1.50 -41.61 -16.16
C SER A 96 -0.87 -40.72 -17.24
N VAL A 97 0.47 -40.59 -17.24
CA VAL A 97 1.27 -39.78 -18.17
C VAL A 97 2.35 -40.65 -18.82
N GLU A 98 2.29 -40.80 -20.13
CA GLU A 98 3.33 -41.44 -20.95
C GLU A 98 4.41 -40.42 -21.33
N VAL A 99 5.68 -40.85 -21.32
CA VAL A 99 6.84 -39.99 -21.63
C VAL A 99 7.58 -40.52 -22.85
N LEU A 100 7.69 -39.67 -23.87
CA LEU A 100 8.24 -39.95 -25.20
C LEU A 100 9.37 -38.96 -25.53
N GLY A 101 10.16 -39.25 -26.57
CA GLY A 101 11.29 -38.40 -26.99
C GLY A 101 12.61 -38.82 -26.34
N LEU A 102 13.37 -37.86 -25.79
CA LEU A 102 14.63 -38.16 -25.07
C LEU A 102 14.36 -38.97 -23.79
N THR A 103 15.04 -40.11 -23.64
CA THR A 103 14.94 -41.00 -22.46
C THR A 103 15.82 -40.55 -21.30
N GLU A 104 16.93 -39.86 -21.59
CA GLU A 104 17.78 -39.23 -20.58
C GLU A 104 18.39 -37.94 -21.13
N VAL A 105 18.72 -37.00 -20.22
CA VAL A 105 19.49 -35.80 -20.52
C VAL A 105 20.61 -35.68 -19.49
N VAL A 106 21.86 -35.70 -19.93
CA VAL A 106 23.06 -35.58 -19.09
C VAL A 106 23.77 -34.28 -19.41
N PHE A 107 24.15 -33.52 -18.38
CA PHE A 107 24.82 -32.24 -18.50
C PHE A 107 26.33 -32.35 -18.21
N GLN A 108 27.13 -31.71 -19.07
CA GLN A 108 28.58 -31.65 -18.94
C GLN A 108 29.01 -30.90 -17.68
N ARG A 109 30.04 -31.43 -17.02
CA ARG A 109 30.66 -30.82 -15.84
C ARG A 109 31.22 -29.43 -16.19
N VAL A 110 31.10 -28.47 -15.28
CA VAL A 110 31.48 -27.05 -15.42
C VAL A 110 30.63 -26.23 -16.41
N THR A 111 30.38 -26.70 -17.64
CA THR A 111 29.60 -25.93 -18.62
C THR A 111 28.09 -26.01 -18.40
N GLY A 112 27.59 -27.17 -17.95
CA GLY A 112 26.16 -27.46 -17.89
C GLY A 112 25.48 -27.54 -19.26
N GLU A 113 26.25 -27.73 -20.33
CA GLU A 113 25.71 -27.99 -21.66
C GLU A 113 25.30 -29.48 -21.75
N PRO A 114 24.09 -29.80 -22.24
CA PRO A 114 23.65 -31.19 -22.37
C PRO A 114 24.46 -31.93 -23.43
N LEU A 115 24.75 -33.21 -23.20
CA LEU A 115 25.40 -34.08 -24.19
C LEU A 115 24.54 -34.27 -25.46
N VAL A 116 23.21 -34.19 -25.32
CA VAL A 116 22.23 -34.26 -26.41
C VAL A 116 21.09 -33.29 -26.09
N GLY A 117 20.82 -32.35 -27.00
CA GLY A 117 19.60 -31.53 -27.00
C GLY A 117 18.46 -32.22 -27.77
N GLY A 118 17.21 -31.79 -27.54
CA GLY A 118 16.02 -32.36 -28.17
C GLY A 118 14.76 -32.13 -27.35
N GLU A 119 13.76 -32.98 -27.57
CA GLU A 119 12.41 -32.82 -27.00
C GLU A 119 12.01 -34.04 -26.15
N ILE A 120 11.32 -33.77 -25.04
CA ILE A 120 10.69 -34.75 -24.15
C ILE A 120 9.19 -34.45 -24.14
N ILE A 121 8.37 -35.36 -24.63
CA ILE A 121 6.92 -35.19 -24.74
C ILE A 121 6.25 -35.96 -23.61
N PHE A 122 5.43 -35.27 -22.82
CA PHE A 122 4.57 -35.86 -21.80
C PHE A 122 3.13 -35.84 -22.33
N GLN A 123 2.48 -37.00 -22.39
CA GLN A 123 1.09 -37.14 -22.86
C GLN A 123 0.24 -37.84 -21.81
N ALA A 124 -0.89 -37.26 -21.43
CA ALA A 124 -1.81 -37.87 -20.48
C ALA A 124 -2.77 -38.87 -21.14
N ASP A 125 -3.37 -39.74 -20.32
CA ASP A 125 -4.46 -40.69 -20.65
C ASP A 125 -5.65 -40.08 -21.45
N ASN A 126 -5.86 -38.76 -21.37
CA ASN A 126 -6.90 -38.04 -22.13
C ASN A 126 -6.44 -37.56 -23.52
N GLY A 127 -5.17 -37.80 -23.85
CA GLY A 127 -4.47 -37.41 -25.06
C GLY A 127 -3.96 -35.96 -25.11
N GLU A 128 -4.26 -35.11 -24.12
CA GLU A 128 -3.60 -33.81 -23.97
C GLU A 128 -2.09 -34.02 -23.73
N TRP A 129 -1.24 -33.14 -24.27
CA TRP A 129 0.22 -33.29 -24.20
C TRP A 129 0.97 -31.96 -24.10
N ARG A 130 2.19 -32.02 -23.56
CA ARG A 130 3.16 -30.93 -23.52
C ARG A 130 4.54 -31.44 -23.90
N THR A 131 5.41 -30.54 -24.36
CA THR A 131 6.81 -30.82 -24.68
C THR A 131 7.73 -30.00 -23.78
N ILE A 132 8.79 -30.61 -23.26
CA ILE A 132 9.97 -29.93 -22.74
C ILE A 132 11.04 -29.97 -23.83
N THR A 133 11.45 -28.80 -24.32
CA THR A 133 12.58 -28.64 -25.24
C THR A 133 13.84 -28.32 -24.44
N VAL A 134 14.91 -29.08 -24.68
CA VAL A 134 16.24 -28.85 -24.13
C VAL A 134 17.17 -28.48 -25.29
N THR A 135 17.70 -27.26 -25.31
CA THR A 135 18.60 -26.82 -26.39
C THR A 135 20.03 -27.28 -26.16
N GLU A 136 20.86 -27.31 -27.21
CA GLU A 136 22.31 -27.61 -27.11
C GLU A 136 23.05 -26.61 -26.19
N GLY A 137 22.56 -25.37 -26.06
CA GLY A 137 23.06 -24.39 -25.08
C GLY A 137 22.53 -24.60 -23.65
N GLY A 138 21.77 -25.67 -23.41
CA GLY A 138 21.26 -26.04 -22.09
C GLY A 138 20.07 -25.23 -21.59
N SER A 139 19.36 -24.46 -22.42
CA SER A 139 18.10 -23.86 -21.98
C SER A 139 16.98 -24.91 -21.97
N VAL A 140 16.27 -25.02 -20.85
CA VAL A 140 15.09 -25.89 -20.69
C VAL A 140 13.83 -25.04 -20.80
N ALA A 141 12.87 -25.42 -21.65
CA ALA A 141 11.61 -24.69 -21.82
C ALA A 141 10.44 -25.66 -22.04
N SER A 142 9.28 -25.38 -21.43
CA SER A 142 8.05 -26.15 -21.60
C SER A 142 7.06 -25.47 -22.55
N SER A 143 6.29 -26.27 -23.30
CA SER A 143 5.26 -25.79 -24.22
C SER A 143 3.96 -25.40 -23.50
N GLU A 144 3.10 -24.68 -24.23
CA GLU A 144 1.67 -24.65 -23.93
C GLU A 144 1.07 -26.07 -24.04
N LEU A 145 -0.14 -26.25 -23.48
CA LEU A 145 -0.85 -27.53 -23.53
C LEU A 145 -1.53 -27.72 -24.88
N PHE A 146 -1.16 -28.79 -25.58
CA PHE A 146 -1.80 -29.20 -26.81
C PHE A 146 -2.97 -30.15 -26.53
N PRO A 147 -4.11 -30.01 -27.23
CA PRO A 147 -5.20 -30.97 -27.17
C PRO A 147 -4.79 -32.30 -27.86
N PRO A 148 -5.53 -33.40 -27.61
CA PRO A 148 -5.35 -34.64 -28.36
C PRO A 148 -5.41 -34.41 -29.87
N GLU A 149 -4.35 -34.80 -30.59
CA GLU A 149 -4.28 -34.60 -32.03
C GLU A 149 -5.35 -35.41 -32.76
N SER A 150 -6.20 -34.71 -33.53
CA SER A 150 -7.09 -35.36 -34.48
C SER A 150 -6.28 -35.91 -35.64
N SER A 151 -5.96 -37.21 -35.58
CA SER A 151 -5.03 -37.92 -36.45
C SER A 151 -5.05 -37.50 -37.93
N SER A 152 -4.04 -36.74 -38.36
CA SER A 152 -3.78 -36.48 -39.78
C SER A 152 -2.27 -36.38 -40.02
N SER A 153 -1.74 -37.27 -40.86
CA SER A 153 -0.30 -37.44 -41.04
C SER A 153 0.26 -36.56 -42.15
N SER A 154 1.31 -35.77 -41.88
CA SER A 154 2.17 -35.22 -42.94
C SER A 154 3.66 -35.17 -42.56
N THR A 155 4.38 -36.08 -43.19
CA THR A 155 5.83 -36.27 -43.28
C THR A 155 6.74 -35.05 -43.13
N VAL A 156 7.82 -35.22 -42.35
CA VAL A 156 9.01 -34.35 -42.27
C VAL A 156 9.67 -34.17 -43.64
N ALA A 157 10.13 -32.95 -43.95
CA ALA A 157 11.00 -32.67 -45.10
C ALA A 157 12.07 -31.59 -44.78
N SER A 158 13.33 -31.92 -45.07
CA SER A 158 14.52 -31.10 -44.80
C SER A 158 14.55 -29.76 -45.53
N VAL A 159 15.08 -28.71 -44.88
CA VAL A 159 15.49 -27.45 -45.52
C VAL A 159 17.00 -27.45 -45.78
N GLY A 160 17.40 -27.45 -47.06
CA GLY A 160 18.76 -27.11 -47.49
C GLY A 160 18.75 -25.74 -48.18
N GLY A 161 19.67 -24.85 -47.83
CA GLY A 161 19.72 -23.49 -48.37
C GLY A 161 20.75 -23.28 -49.50
N SER A 162 20.55 -22.26 -50.33
CA SER A 162 21.61 -21.53 -51.05
C SER A 162 21.08 -20.23 -51.66
N SER A 163 21.98 -19.27 -51.91
CA SER A 163 21.73 -17.95 -52.51
C SER A 163 21.64 -17.95 -54.05
N THR A 164 21.03 -16.90 -54.63
CA THR A 164 21.61 -16.02 -55.68
C THR A 164 20.68 -14.83 -56.04
N SER A 165 21.09 -13.95 -56.98
CA SER A 165 20.57 -12.59 -57.23
C SER A 165 20.10 -12.32 -58.68
N SER A 166 19.73 -11.06 -58.99
CA SER A 166 19.67 -10.43 -60.34
C SER A 166 18.43 -10.78 -61.23
N ASP A 167 17.92 -9.94 -62.17
CA ASP A 167 18.10 -8.49 -62.46
C ASP A 167 17.06 -7.90 -63.49
N ILE A 168 16.86 -6.56 -63.48
CA ILE A 168 16.66 -5.62 -64.64
C ILE A 168 15.36 -5.56 -65.53
N SER A 169 15.12 -4.34 -66.09
CA SER A 169 14.26 -3.87 -67.24
C SER A 169 12.76 -3.57 -66.98
N SER A 170 12.16 -2.37 -67.18
CA SER A 170 12.11 -1.31 -68.24
C SER A 170 11.01 -1.53 -69.30
N THR A 171 10.28 -0.57 -69.92
CA THR A 171 10.35 0.92 -70.06
C THR A 171 8.99 1.60 -69.68
N GLY A 172 8.54 2.83 -70.03
CA GLY A 172 8.97 3.93 -70.94
C GLY A 172 8.04 5.18 -70.80
N SER A 173 8.09 6.20 -71.69
CA SER A 173 7.37 7.51 -71.49
C SER A 173 7.15 8.39 -72.75
N VAL A 174 6.00 9.10 -72.83
CA VAL A 174 5.70 10.50 -73.31
C VAL A 174 4.25 10.85 -72.86
N GLY A 175 3.70 12.06 -72.63
CA GLY A 175 3.88 13.47 -73.10
C GLY A 175 2.51 14.01 -73.61
N SER A 176 2.08 15.29 -73.66
CA SER A 176 2.53 16.58 -73.09
C SER A 176 1.48 17.73 -73.35
N GLY A 177 1.41 18.79 -72.50
CA GLY A 177 0.73 20.11 -72.74
C GLY A 177 -0.79 20.24 -72.43
N GLY A 178 -1.37 21.43 -72.13
CA GLY A 178 -0.82 22.78 -71.83
C GLY A 178 -1.87 23.94 -71.79
N SER A 179 -1.51 25.11 -71.20
CA SER A 179 -2.19 26.45 -71.26
C SER A 179 -3.50 26.70 -70.44
N SER A 180 -3.87 27.92 -69.96
CA SER A 180 -3.16 29.22 -69.73
C SER A 180 -4.02 30.30 -68.99
N ALA A 181 -3.35 31.30 -68.35
CA ALA A 181 -3.88 32.57 -67.73
C ALA A 181 -4.63 32.45 -66.38
N GLY A 182 -4.68 33.43 -65.44
CA GLY A 182 -4.09 34.80 -65.34
C GLY A 182 -5.15 35.88 -65.02
N MET A 183 -4.94 37.02 -64.35
CA MET A 183 -3.83 37.69 -63.60
C MET A 183 -4.43 38.94 -62.86
N SER A 184 -3.87 39.61 -61.84
CA SER A 184 -2.95 39.28 -60.72
C SER A 184 -2.64 40.53 -59.83
N GLY A 185 -2.83 40.51 -58.49
CA GLY A 185 -2.26 41.49 -57.52
C GLY A 185 -3.19 42.00 -56.40
N GLY A 186 -2.71 42.33 -55.18
CA GLY A 186 -1.35 42.17 -54.63
C GLY A 186 -1.14 42.81 -53.23
N SER A 187 -0.02 42.45 -52.58
CA SER A 187 0.58 43.02 -51.32
C SER A 187 -0.23 42.87 -50.01
N GLU A 188 0.34 42.72 -48.81
CA GLU A 188 1.73 42.82 -48.29
C GLU A 188 2.09 41.60 -47.37
N GLY A 189 3.31 41.55 -46.80
CA GLY A 189 3.46 41.01 -45.43
C GLY A 189 4.14 39.65 -45.16
N SER A 190 5.22 39.32 -45.86
CA SER A 190 6.32 38.39 -45.43
C SER A 190 6.03 37.27 -44.40
N THR A 191 5.91 36.02 -44.86
CA THR A 191 6.31 34.82 -44.10
C THR A 191 7.31 33.99 -44.92
N ALA A 192 8.35 33.47 -44.26
CA ALA A 192 9.41 32.68 -44.89
C ALA A 192 9.12 31.17 -44.78
N SER A 193 9.64 30.38 -45.72
CA SER A 193 9.31 28.95 -45.87
C SER A 193 10.51 28.03 -45.61
N GLY A 194 10.20 26.79 -45.21
CA GLY A 194 11.14 25.70 -44.96
C GLY A 194 10.79 25.00 -43.64
N GLY A 195 10.55 23.69 -43.60
CA GLY A 195 10.62 22.71 -44.68
C GLY A 195 10.88 21.31 -44.10
N GLU A 196 9.93 20.80 -43.33
CA GLU A 196 10.15 19.66 -42.45
C GLU A 196 10.27 18.33 -43.21
N THR A 197 11.21 17.48 -42.77
CA THR A 197 11.40 16.12 -43.25
C THR A 197 11.87 15.22 -42.09
N GLY A 198 11.42 13.96 -42.05
CA GLY A 198 12.06 12.91 -41.25
C GLY A 198 11.75 12.89 -39.75
N GLY A 199 10.50 13.10 -39.32
CA GLY A 199 10.11 12.96 -37.91
C GLY A 199 10.28 11.53 -37.37
N GLY A 200 10.91 11.41 -36.19
CA GLY A 200 11.17 10.14 -35.49
C GLY A 200 10.82 10.17 -34.01
N ASP A 201 10.19 11.26 -33.56
CA ASP A 201 10.17 11.66 -32.16
C ASP A 201 9.13 10.91 -31.34
N THR A 202 9.58 10.47 -30.16
CA THR A 202 8.74 9.83 -29.14
C THR A 202 8.43 10.87 -28.08
N GLU A 203 7.36 11.65 -28.30
CA GLU A 203 6.88 12.64 -27.35
C GLU A 203 6.33 11.98 -26.08
N SER A 204 7.19 11.83 -25.07
CA SER A 204 6.76 11.62 -23.68
C SER A 204 6.59 12.99 -23.04
N SER A 205 5.37 13.53 -23.05
CA SER A 205 5.03 14.80 -22.40
C SER A 205 5.00 14.66 -20.87
N SER A 206 6.18 14.56 -20.25
CA SER A 206 6.35 14.48 -18.79
C SER A 206 6.32 15.85 -18.10
N SER A 207 5.51 16.78 -18.62
CA SER A 207 5.09 17.96 -17.89
C SER A 207 4.10 17.53 -16.81
N ALA A 208 4.34 17.92 -15.54
CA ALA A 208 3.34 17.77 -14.50
C ALA A 208 2.07 18.52 -14.92
N ALA A 209 0.90 17.87 -14.78
CA ALA A 209 -0.36 18.42 -15.26
C ALA A 209 -0.65 19.78 -14.61
N THR A 210 -0.90 20.76 -15.47
CA THR A 210 -1.21 22.14 -15.10
C THR A 210 -2.70 22.32 -14.88
N CYS A 211 -3.11 23.46 -14.32
CA CYS A 211 -4.53 23.80 -14.21
C CYS A 211 -5.24 23.87 -15.59
N ASP A 212 -4.50 24.00 -16.69
CA ASP A 212 -5.08 24.00 -18.04
C ASP A 212 -5.35 22.58 -18.58
N ASP A 213 -4.72 21.54 -18.05
CA ASP A 213 -4.88 20.16 -18.55
C ASP A 213 -6.20 19.50 -18.12
N ALA A 214 -6.81 19.99 -17.02
CA ALA A 214 -8.02 19.46 -16.36
C ALA A 214 -7.95 18.02 -15.82
N PHE A 215 -7.01 17.18 -16.28
CA PHE A 215 -6.77 15.85 -15.74
C PHE A 215 -5.36 15.32 -16.07
N THR A 216 -4.94 14.30 -15.33
CA THR A 216 -3.83 13.38 -15.63
C THR A 216 -4.39 12.02 -16.05
N LEU A 217 -3.73 11.33 -16.99
CA LEU A 217 -4.01 9.92 -17.30
C LEU A 217 -2.84 9.09 -16.77
N LEU A 218 -3.11 8.20 -15.81
CA LEU A 218 -2.11 7.33 -15.20
C LEU A 218 -1.80 6.13 -16.11
N PRO A 219 -0.62 5.49 -15.99
CA PRO A 219 -0.15 4.46 -16.92
C PRO A 219 -0.97 3.15 -16.93
N ASP A 220 -1.78 2.93 -15.91
CA ASP A 220 -2.73 1.82 -15.79
C ASP A 220 -4.01 2.04 -16.64
N GLY A 221 -4.39 3.30 -16.86
CA GLY A 221 -5.67 3.71 -17.46
C GLY A 221 -6.65 4.37 -16.47
N THR A 222 -6.22 4.70 -15.26
CA THR A 222 -6.95 5.57 -14.32
C THR A 222 -6.84 7.03 -14.75
N ILE A 223 -7.93 7.79 -14.71
CA ILE A 223 -7.91 9.26 -14.88
C ILE A 223 -7.91 9.92 -13.50
N GLU A 224 -7.09 10.94 -13.28
CA GLU A 224 -7.08 11.75 -12.06
C GLU A 224 -7.32 13.23 -12.39
N THR A 225 -8.34 13.87 -11.81
CA THR A 225 -8.73 15.25 -12.14
C THR A 225 -7.76 16.30 -11.59
N THR A 226 -7.59 17.43 -12.29
CA THR A 226 -6.78 18.57 -11.82
C THR A 226 -7.63 19.84 -11.78
N GLY A 227 -7.93 20.32 -10.55
CA GLY A 227 -9.03 21.26 -10.31
C GLY A 227 -10.39 20.56 -10.29
N THR A 228 -11.45 21.33 -10.06
CA THR A 228 -12.82 20.82 -10.07
C THR A 228 -13.38 20.84 -11.50
N VAL A 229 -13.86 19.70 -11.98
CA VAL A 229 -14.27 19.49 -13.37
C VAL A 229 -15.69 18.96 -13.47
N ASP A 230 -16.37 19.26 -14.58
CA ASP A 230 -17.50 18.48 -15.06
C ASP A 230 -16.99 17.50 -16.14
N ALA A 231 -17.42 16.24 -16.07
CA ALA A 231 -16.99 15.17 -16.97
C ALA A 231 -18.16 14.70 -17.86
N THR A 232 -18.11 15.08 -19.14
CA THR A 232 -19.03 14.59 -20.17
C THR A 232 -18.54 13.25 -20.68
N VAL A 233 -19.31 12.18 -20.46
CA VAL A 233 -19.04 10.83 -20.97
C VAL A 233 -19.95 10.57 -22.17
N LYS A 234 -19.36 10.25 -23.32
CA LYS A 234 -20.06 10.04 -24.58
C LYS A 234 -19.68 8.70 -25.20
N VAL A 235 -20.65 7.88 -25.58
CA VAL A 235 -20.39 6.69 -26.39
C VAL A 235 -20.34 7.11 -27.85
N LEU A 236 -19.19 6.91 -28.50
CA LEU A 236 -19.03 7.19 -29.94
C LEU A 236 -19.64 6.06 -30.78
N GLY A 237 -19.54 4.82 -30.28
CA GLY A 237 -20.22 3.65 -30.84
C GLY A 237 -19.86 2.36 -30.10
N SER A 238 -20.64 1.31 -30.34
CA SER A 238 -20.39 -0.04 -29.81
C SER A 238 -20.87 -1.10 -30.80
N GLN A 239 -19.99 -2.01 -31.22
CA GLN A 239 -20.31 -3.04 -32.21
C GLN A 239 -19.81 -4.43 -31.79
N VAL A 240 -20.59 -5.13 -30.96
CA VAL A 240 -20.33 -6.52 -30.55
C VAL A 240 -21.34 -7.48 -31.15
N SER A 241 -20.86 -8.59 -31.72
CA SER A 241 -21.66 -9.73 -32.18
C SER A 241 -20.96 -11.02 -31.76
N GLU A 242 -21.71 -12.02 -31.27
CA GLU A 242 -21.14 -13.32 -30.85
C GLU A 242 -20.55 -14.10 -32.05
N GLY A 243 -19.27 -13.84 -32.36
CA GLY A 243 -18.63 -14.26 -33.60
C GLY A 243 -19.09 -13.47 -34.84
N ALA A 244 -18.52 -13.81 -36.00
CA ALA A 244 -18.76 -13.09 -37.26
C ALA A 244 -20.21 -13.25 -37.77
N GLY A 245 -21.06 -12.27 -37.45
CA GLY A 245 -22.49 -12.28 -37.81
C GLY A 245 -23.42 -12.80 -36.71
N GLY A 246 -22.92 -12.98 -35.48
CA GLY A 246 -23.74 -13.36 -34.33
C GLY A 246 -24.74 -12.29 -33.88
N PRO A 247 -25.64 -12.63 -32.95
CA PRO A 247 -26.54 -11.67 -32.33
C PRO A 247 -25.79 -10.60 -31.52
N ALA A 248 -26.38 -9.42 -31.41
CA ALA A 248 -25.78 -8.30 -30.68
C ALA A 248 -25.77 -8.53 -29.17
N ALA A 249 -24.68 -8.17 -28.50
CA ALA A 249 -24.60 -8.13 -27.04
C ALA A 249 -25.22 -6.84 -26.48
N ARG A 250 -25.77 -6.91 -25.27
CA ARG A 250 -26.14 -5.73 -24.47
C ARG A 250 -24.85 -5.12 -23.91
N ILE A 251 -24.56 -3.87 -24.23
CA ILE A 251 -23.37 -3.15 -23.75
C ILE A 251 -23.80 -2.11 -22.73
N VAL A 252 -23.29 -2.19 -21.51
CA VAL A 252 -23.57 -1.22 -20.43
C VAL A 252 -22.25 -0.59 -19.98
N VAL A 253 -22.25 0.73 -19.85
CA VAL A 253 -21.11 1.50 -19.35
C VAL A 253 -21.38 1.93 -17.90
N SER A 254 -20.36 2.02 -17.08
CA SER A 254 -20.42 2.59 -15.73
C SER A 254 -19.18 3.40 -15.44
N MET A 255 -19.27 4.37 -14.54
CA MET A 255 -18.13 5.12 -14.03
C MET A 255 -18.03 4.96 -12.51
N SER A 256 -16.80 4.88 -12.01
CA SER A 256 -16.45 5.07 -10.60
C SER A 256 -15.78 6.44 -10.44
N THR A 257 -15.98 7.07 -9.29
CA THR A 257 -15.32 8.32 -8.88
C THR A 257 -14.48 8.13 -7.61
N ASP A 258 -14.16 6.87 -7.31
CA ASP A 258 -13.65 6.38 -6.02
C ASP A 258 -12.80 5.11 -6.21
N GLU A 259 -11.92 5.12 -7.23
CA GLU A 259 -10.92 4.06 -7.52
C GLU A 259 -11.47 2.64 -7.75
N GLY A 260 -12.78 2.51 -7.90
CA GLY A 260 -13.50 1.28 -8.19
C GLY A 260 -14.37 0.76 -7.03
N ASP A 261 -14.42 1.46 -5.89
CA ASP A 261 -15.22 1.06 -4.72
C ASP A 261 -16.73 1.10 -5.01
N THR A 262 -17.24 2.15 -5.67
CA THR A 262 -18.62 2.23 -6.13
C THR A 262 -18.72 2.50 -7.62
N TRP A 263 -19.87 2.17 -8.22
CA TRP A 263 -20.06 2.24 -9.66
C TRP A 263 -21.45 2.75 -10.03
N VAL A 264 -21.49 3.97 -10.58
CA VAL A 264 -22.70 4.57 -11.13
C VAL A 264 -22.90 4.03 -12.56
N PRO A 265 -24.04 3.40 -12.89
CA PRO A 265 -24.37 3.07 -14.26
C PRO A 265 -24.69 4.35 -15.02
N LEU A 266 -24.01 4.59 -16.15
CA LEU A 266 -24.29 5.73 -17.02
C LEU A 266 -25.49 5.43 -17.92
N PHE A 267 -26.11 6.46 -18.48
CA PHE A 267 -27.19 6.34 -19.47
C PHE A 267 -28.38 5.50 -18.95
N ASP A 268 -28.82 5.75 -17.70
CA ASP A 268 -29.84 4.96 -16.97
C ASP A 268 -29.58 3.44 -16.93
N GLY A 269 -28.31 3.02 -17.07
CA GLY A 269 -27.91 1.62 -17.19
C GLY A 269 -28.44 0.91 -18.45
N GLN A 270 -28.91 1.65 -19.46
CA GLN A 270 -29.43 1.11 -20.69
C GLN A 270 -28.33 0.47 -21.55
N THR A 271 -28.73 -0.17 -22.67
CA THR A 271 -27.75 -0.62 -23.66
C THR A 271 -27.33 0.54 -24.55
N VAL A 272 -26.03 0.80 -24.62
CA VAL A 272 -25.48 1.82 -25.50
C VAL A 272 -25.31 1.28 -26.93
N ARG A 273 -25.22 2.20 -27.90
CA ARG A 273 -25.05 1.91 -29.34
C ARG A 273 -24.13 2.91 -30.06
N GLY A 274 -24.09 4.15 -29.60
CA GLY A 274 -23.39 5.27 -30.23
C GLY A 274 -24.28 6.52 -30.31
N GLY A 275 -23.80 7.63 -29.75
CA GLY A 275 -24.49 8.91 -29.67
C GLY A 275 -25.00 9.26 -28.26
N GLU A 276 -25.05 8.30 -27.33
CA GLU A 276 -25.43 8.53 -25.94
C GLU A 276 -24.40 9.44 -25.24
N GLU A 277 -24.89 10.37 -24.41
CA GLU A 277 -24.08 11.35 -23.67
C GLU A 277 -24.67 11.55 -22.26
N ASP A 278 -23.78 11.61 -21.27
CA ASP A 278 -24.10 11.72 -19.84
C ASP A 278 -23.06 12.65 -19.19
N VAL A 279 -23.39 13.33 -18.09
CA VAL A 279 -22.52 14.37 -17.49
C VAL A 279 -22.47 14.24 -15.97
N VAL A 280 -21.32 13.81 -15.46
CA VAL A 280 -21.05 13.79 -14.02
C VAL A 280 -20.38 15.10 -13.63
N GLN A 281 -21.08 15.90 -12.85
CA GLN A 281 -20.69 17.28 -12.52
C GLN A 281 -19.90 17.37 -11.21
N ASN A 282 -19.15 18.47 -11.08
CA ASN A 282 -18.56 18.95 -9.83
C ASN A 282 -17.56 17.98 -9.17
N LEU A 283 -16.78 17.26 -9.98
CA LEU A 283 -15.76 16.32 -9.52
C LEU A 283 -14.54 17.11 -9.02
N PRO A 284 -14.17 17.08 -7.72
CA PRO A 284 -13.06 17.87 -7.17
C PRO A 284 -11.70 17.40 -7.70
N SER A 285 -10.63 18.14 -7.41
CA SER A 285 -9.26 17.77 -7.81
C SER A 285 -8.80 16.48 -7.11
N GLY A 286 -8.00 15.66 -7.80
CA GLY A 286 -7.54 14.37 -7.29
C GLY A 286 -8.61 13.27 -7.32
N THR A 287 -9.79 13.52 -7.90
CA THR A 287 -10.81 12.48 -8.11
C THR A 287 -10.29 11.48 -9.12
N LYS A 288 -10.13 10.23 -8.70
CA LYS A 288 -9.72 9.13 -9.57
C LYS A 288 -10.94 8.47 -10.21
N LEU A 289 -11.02 8.57 -11.53
CA LEU A 289 -12.13 8.14 -12.39
C LEU A 289 -11.75 6.87 -13.14
N LEU A 290 -12.64 5.88 -13.10
CA LEU A 290 -12.52 4.63 -13.88
C LEU A 290 -13.73 4.41 -14.76
N ILE A 291 -13.51 3.94 -15.98
CA ILE A 291 -14.58 3.48 -16.88
C ILE A 291 -14.66 1.96 -16.84
N ARG A 292 -15.89 1.44 -16.71
CA ARG A 292 -16.22 0.02 -16.84
C ARG A 292 -17.13 -0.20 -18.02
N VAL A 293 -16.79 -1.18 -18.85
CA VAL A 293 -17.67 -1.68 -19.92
C VAL A 293 -18.05 -3.12 -19.60
N ASN A 294 -19.35 -3.41 -19.56
CA ASN A 294 -19.89 -4.77 -19.48
C ASN A 294 -20.59 -5.12 -20.81
N GLY A 295 -20.17 -6.21 -21.45
CA GLY A 295 -20.81 -6.80 -22.61
C GLY A 295 -21.48 -8.11 -22.25
N ARG A 296 -22.80 -8.21 -22.42
CA ARG A 296 -23.58 -9.39 -22.04
C ARG A 296 -24.59 -9.78 -23.12
N HIS A 297 -24.46 -10.99 -23.65
CA HIS A 297 -25.46 -11.58 -24.55
C HIS A 297 -26.23 -12.72 -23.88
N SER A 298 -25.52 -13.61 -23.16
CA SER A 298 -26.10 -14.82 -22.56
C SER A 298 -25.57 -15.06 -21.13
N TRP A 299 -25.63 -16.30 -20.65
CA TRP A 299 -24.90 -16.71 -19.44
C TRP A 299 -23.45 -17.13 -19.73
N LEU A 300 -23.15 -17.48 -20.99
CA LEU A 300 -21.80 -17.84 -21.47
C LEU A 300 -21.00 -16.59 -21.90
N PHE A 301 -21.69 -15.60 -22.47
CA PHE A 301 -21.10 -14.31 -22.84
C PHE A 301 -21.54 -13.20 -21.87
N ASN A 302 -20.71 -12.98 -20.85
CA ASN A 302 -20.80 -11.87 -19.89
C ASN A 302 -19.37 -11.41 -19.54
N ARG A 303 -18.87 -10.41 -20.28
CA ARG A 303 -17.49 -9.90 -20.18
C ARG A 303 -17.50 -8.51 -19.56
N THR A 304 -16.52 -8.22 -18.70
CA THR A 304 -16.42 -6.91 -18.01
C THR A 304 -14.95 -6.51 -17.94
N PHE A 305 -14.64 -5.31 -18.39
CA PHE A 305 -13.29 -4.74 -18.30
C PHE A 305 -13.33 -3.36 -17.67
N LEU A 306 -12.31 -3.07 -16.86
CA LEU A 306 -12.09 -1.78 -16.17
C LEU A 306 -10.95 -1.04 -16.85
N SER A 307 -11.00 0.29 -16.90
CA SER A 307 -9.97 1.08 -17.57
C SER A 307 -8.57 0.89 -16.99
N ASN A 308 -8.44 0.63 -15.69
CA ASN A 308 -7.17 0.37 -14.99
C ASN A 308 -6.81 -1.12 -14.85
N ASN A 309 -7.71 -2.03 -15.22
CA ASN A 309 -7.51 -3.47 -15.10
C ASN A 309 -8.24 -4.18 -16.24
N SER A 310 -7.67 -4.04 -17.44
CA SER A 310 -8.23 -4.56 -18.69
C SER A 310 -7.46 -5.74 -19.27
N ALA A 311 -6.26 -6.06 -18.76
CA ALA A 311 -5.32 -7.00 -19.40
C ALA A 311 -5.06 -6.72 -20.90
N GLY A 312 -5.23 -5.47 -21.35
CA GLY A 312 -5.12 -5.05 -22.76
C GLY A 312 -6.45 -4.96 -23.51
N HIS A 313 -7.57 -5.41 -22.93
CA HIS A 313 -8.91 -5.32 -23.55
C HIS A 313 -9.50 -3.90 -23.60
N MET A 314 -8.90 -2.93 -22.91
CA MET A 314 -9.29 -1.53 -22.96
C MET A 314 -8.05 -0.65 -23.06
N LEU A 315 -8.01 0.22 -24.08
CA LEU A 315 -6.91 1.12 -24.38
C LEU A 315 -7.34 2.57 -24.09
N ALA A 316 -6.71 3.20 -23.09
CA ALA A 316 -6.93 4.61 -22.76
C ALA A 316 -5.98 5.51 -23.56
N LEU A 317 -6.51 6.40 -24.40
CA LEU A 317 -5.72 7.22 -25.33
C LEU A 317 -6.11 8.70 -25.27
N ARG A 318 -5.12 9.59 -25.28
CA ARG A 318 -5.31 11.05 -25.43
C ARG A 318 -5.18 11.46 -26.90
N ASN A 319 -5.54 12.71 -27.20
CA ASN A 319 -5.26 13.33 -28.50
C ASN A 319 -3.77 13.19 -28.88
N GLY A 320 -3.49 12.90 -30.15
CA GLY A 320 -2.14 12.72 -30.68
C GLY A 320 -1.49 11.35 -30.40
N HIS A 321 -2.02 10.51 -29.50
CA HIS A 321 -1.48 9.17 -29.24
C HIS A 321 -1.48 8.32 -30.51
N ARG A 322 -0.36 7.63 -30.80
CA ARG A 322 -0.27 6.64 -31.90
C ARG A 322 -1.01 5.36 -31.51
N LEU A 323 -1.66 4.73 -32.48
CA LEU A 323 -2.30 3.41 -32.31
C LEU A 323 -1.25 2.28 -32.27
N PRO A 324 -1.52 1.16 -31.57
CA PRO A 324 -0.60 0.01 -31.45
C PRO A 324 -0.61 -0.89 -32.70
N VAL A 325 -0.30 -0.30 -33.87
CA VAL A 325 -0.37 -0.92 -35.21
C VAL A 325 0.55 -2.13 -35.43
N GLY A 326 1.52 -2.39 -34.54
CA GLY A 326 2.35 -3.60 -34.58
C GLY A 326 1.76 -4.81 -33.84
N SER A 327 0.87 -4.55 -32.87
CA SER A 327 0.28 -5.57 -31.98
C SER A 327 -1.03 -6.12 -32.54
N TYR A 328 -1.84 -5.28 -33.18
CA TYR A 328 -3.16 -5.65 -33.71
C TYR A 328 -3.36 -5.12 -35.13
N ASP A 329 -3.50 -6.04 -36.10
CA ASP A 329 -3.50 -5.68 -37.53
C ASP A 329 -4.75 -4.88 -37.97
N ALA A 330 -5.82 -4.88 -37.16
CA ALA A 330 -7.04 -4.10 -37.44
C ALA A 330 -6.76 -2.59 -37.54
N PHE A 331 -5.84 -2.05 -36.74
CA PHE A 331 -5.41 -0.64 -36.85
C PHE A 331 -4.59 -0.39 -38.14
N GLY A 332 -4.03 -1.43 -38.75
CA GLY A 332 -3.37 -1.38 -40.06
C GLY A 332 -4.32 -1.42 -41.26
N ASN A 333 -5.62 -1.72 -41.05
CA ASN A 333 -6.63 -1.75 -42.11
C ASN A 333 -7.86 -0.89 -41.77
N PRO A 334 -7.79 0.45 -41.96
CA PRO A 334 -8.89 1.36 -41.61
C PRO A 334 -10.23 1.03 -42.28
N ALA A 335 -10.23 0.38 -43.45
CA ALA A 335 -11.46 -0.03 -44.14
C ALA A 335 -12.26 -1.10 -43.37
N GLY A 336 -11.61 -1.86 -42.48
CA GLY A 336 -12.24 -2.84 -41.60
C GLY A 336 -12.82 -2.25 -40.30
N LEU A 337 -12.53 -1.00 -39.97
CA LEU A 337 -12.97 -0.34 -38.73
C LEU A 337 -14.33 0.35 -38.89
N ALA A 338 -15.14 0.31 -37.83
CA ALA A 338 -16.40 1.03 -37.75
C ALA A 338 -16.25 2.55 -37.97
N SER A 339 -17.28 3.19 -38.51
CA SER A 339 -17.25 4.61 -38.89
C SER A 339 -17.02 5.56 -37.72
N PHE A 340 -17.54 5.24 -36.52
CA PHE A 340 -17.32 6.03 -35.31
C PHE A 340 -15.86 6.00 -34.85
N LEU A 341 -15.19 4.84 -34.95
CA LEU A 341 -13.78 4.71 -34.60
C LEU A 341 -12.89 5.42 -35.63
N ARG A 342 -13.24 5.34 -36.93
CA ARG A 342 -12.59 6.15 -37.97
C ARG A 342 -12.76 7.66 -37.81
N ALA A 343 -13.85 8.13 -37.20
CA ALA A 343 -14.09 9.57 -37.01
C ALA A 343 -13.11 10.23 -36.04
N ILE A 344 -12.40 9.45 -35.21
CA ILE A 344 -11.41 9.91 -34.23
C ILE A 344 -9.98 9.43 -34.54
N ILE A 345 -9.72 8.93 -35.75
CA ILE A 345 -8.39 8.46 -36.18
C ILE A 345 -7.97 9.22 -37.44
N GLU A 346 -6.81 9.87 -37.38
CA GLU A 346 -6.18 10.57 -38.50
C GLU A 346 -4.69 10.21 -38.52
N ASP A 347 -4.16 9.82 -39.68
CA ASP A 347 -2.76 9.42 -39.90
C ASP A 347 -2.16 8.44 -38.86
N GLY A 348 -3.00 7.51 -38.37
CA GLY A 348 -2.62 6.49 -37.37
C GLY A 348 -2.51 7.01 -35.94
N ARG A 349 -2.96 8.24 -35.66
CA ARG A 349 -3.07 8.86 -34.34
C ARG A 349 -4.53 9.12 -33.97
N ILE A 350 -4.80 9.20 -32.67
CA ILE A 350 -6.08 9.64 -32.12
C ILE A 350 -6.25 11.15 -32.32
N LYS A 351 -7.43 11.57 -32.80
CA LYS A 351 -7.86 12.95 -33.03
C LYS A 351 -9.11 13.24 -32.20
N ILE A 352 -8.90 13.83 -31.01
CA ILE A 352 -9.97 14.24 -30.07
C ILE A 352 -9.62 15.61 -29.46
N HIS A 353 -10.53 16.20 -28.68
CA HIS A 353 -10.23 17.44 -27.96
C HIS A 353 -9.08 17.22 -26.94
N PRO A 354 -8.16 18.18 -26.70
CA PRO A 354 -7.03 17.97 -25.78
C PRO A 354 -7.43 17.60 -24.36
N LYS A 355 -8.54 18.17 -23.86
CA LYS A 355 -9.11 17.83 -22.54
C LYS A 355 -10.01 16.59 -22.57
N SER A 356 -9.64 15.56 -23.35
CA SER A 356 -10.40 14.32 -23.49
C SER A 356 -9.53 13.07 -23.48
N VAL A 357 -10.12 11.96 -23.04
CA VAL A 357 -9.63 10.59 -23.23
C VAL A 357 -10.63 9.83 -24.08
N VAL A 358 -10.15 8.93 -24.92
CA VAL A 358 -10.99 7.86 -25.48
C VAL A 358 -10.52 6.51 -24.96
N PHE A 359 -11.48 5.70 -24.53
CA PHE A 359 -11.31 4.30 -24.19
C PHE A 359 -11.79 3.45 -25.36
N LEU A 360 -10.87 2.72 -25.99
CA LEU A 360 -11.19 1.75 -27.03
C LEU A 360 -11.27 0.36 -26.40
N THR A 361 -12.42 -0.32 -26.49
CA THR A 361 -12.67 -1.60 -25.82
C THR A 361 -12.81 -2.74 -26.81
N GLU A 362 -12.27 -3.91 -26.47
CA GLU A 362 -12.47 -5.21 -27.09
C GLU A 362 -13.04 -6.18 -26.03
N LEU A 363 -14.27 -6.65 -26.22
CA LEU A 363 -14.96 -7.54 -25.27
C LEU A 363 -14.75 -9.02 -25.60
N ASP A 364 -14.46 -9.35 -26.86
CA ASP A 364 -13.96 -10.66 -27.30
C ASP A 364 -12.47 -10.87 -26.94
N ALA A 365 -11.94 -12.06 -27.21
CA ALA A 365 -10.57 -12.44 -26.86
C ALA A 365 -9.52 -11.71 -27.71
N LEU A 366 -8.40 -11.32 -27.09
CA LEU A 366 -7.29 -10.61 -27.75
C LEU A 366 -6.50 -11.55 -28.67
N TRP A 367 -6.67 -11.38 -29.99
CA TRP A 367 -5.89 -12.10 -31.00
C TRP A 367 -5.42 -11.16 -32.10
N LYS A 368 -4.15 -11.31 -32.50
CA LYS A 368 -3.56 -10.54 -33.60
C LYS A 368 -4.34 -10.79 -34.89
N GLY A 369 -4.87 -9.71 -35.47
CA GLY A 369 -5.67 -9.72 -36.69
C GLY A 369 -7.18 -9.88 -36.51
N ALA A 370 -7.65 -10.30 -35.33
CA ALA A 370 -9.09 -10.42 -35.03
C ALA A 370 -9.64 -9.20 -34.27
N SER A 371 -8.92 -8.76 -33.23
CA SER A 371 -9.34 -7.67 -32.34
C SER A 371 -9.32 -6.30 -33.04
N LYS A 372 -10.39 -5.53 -32.87
CA LYS A 372 -10.69 -4.27 -33.59
C LYS A 372 -10.93 -3.08 -32.67
N PHE A 373 -11.12 -3.30 -31.37
CA PHE A 373 -11.33 -2.28 -30.34
C PHE A 373 -12.51 -1.32 -30.63
N GLN A 374 -13.56 -1.87 -31.25
CA GLN A 374 -14.79 -1.16 -31.63
C GLN A 374 -16.02 -1.62 -30.84
N ASP A 375 -15.82 -2.50 -29.87
CA ASP A 375 -16.88 -3.18 -29.12
C ASP A 375 -17.60 -2.21 -28.19
N ALA A 376 -16.83 -1.30 -27.57
CA ALA A 376 -17.32 -0.04 -27.03
C ALA A 376 -16.21 1.02 -27.14
N VAL A 377 -16.56 2.18 -27.70
CA VAL A 377 -15.68 3.36 -27.79
C VAL A 377 -16.32 4.48 -26.98
N VAL A 378 -15.69 4.79 -25.84
CA VAL A 378 -16.21 5.77 -24.87
C VAL A 378 -15.24 6.94 -24.78
N GLN A 379 -15.69 8.15 -25.10
CA GLN A 379 -14.94 9.39 -24.92
C GLN A 379 -15.37 10.06 -23.60
N VAL A 380 -14.41 10.43 -22.77
CA VAL A 380 -14.62 11.30 -21.61
C VAL A 380 -14.00 12.66 -21.91
N THR A 381 -14.71 13.75 -21.63
CA THR A 381 -14.27 15.14 -21.89
C THR A 381 -14.45 16.00 -20.65
N PHE A 382 -13.41 16.74 -20.29
CA PHE A 382 -13.33 17.47 -19.03
C PHE A 382 -13.45 18.99 -19.23
N ALA A 383 -14.45 19.58 -18.58
CA ALA A 383 -14.62 21.02 -18.47
C ALA A 383 -14.22 21.46 -17.06
N ALA A 384 -13.02 22.02 -16.90
CA ALA A 384 -12.57 22.59 -15.63
C ALA A 384 -13.36 23.87 -15.31
N LYS A 385 -13.91 23.96 -14.10
CA LYS A 385 -14.64 25.14 -13.64
C LYS A 385 -13.67 26.31 -13.42
N PRO A 386 -13.96 27.53 -13.91
CA PRO A 386 -13.08 28.69 -13.71
C PRO A 386 -12.79 28.93 -12.22
N GLY A 387 -11.52 29.14 -11.87
CA GLY A 387 -11.13 29.36 -10.47
C GLY A 387 -11.30 28.14 -9.55
N SER A 388 -11.23 26.92 -10.08
CA SER A 388 -11.24 25.66 -9.31
C SER A 388 -9.87 25.02 -9.07
N CYS A 389 -8.82 25.54 -9.70
CA CYS A 389 -7.45 25.04 -9.59
C CYS A 389 -6.52 26.20 -9.20
N ALA A 390 -5.74 26.01 -8.13
CA ALA A 390 -4.80 27.01 -7.65
C ALA A 390 -3.41 26.81 -8.28
N GLN A 391 -2.89 27.83 -8.96
CA GLN A 391 -1.53 27.81 -9.46
C GLN A 391 -0.51 27.88 -8.31
N ALA A 392 0.67 27.28 -8.50
CA ALA A 392 1.72 27.25 -7.47
C ALA A 392 2.25 28.66 -7.08
N THR A 393 2.01 29.67 -7.92
CA THR A 393 2.44 31.07 -7.73
C THR A 393 1.49 31.92 -6.91
N ASP A 394 0.21 31.54 -6.85
CA ASP A 394 -0.89 32.46 -6.54
C ASP A 394 -1.37 32.31 -5.08
N PRO A 395 -1.86 33.40 -4.43
CA PRO A 395 -2.56 33.33 -3.15
C PRO A 395 -3.77 32.39 -3.22
N LYS A 396 -3.89 31.55 -2.18
CA LYS A 396 -4.85 30.45 -2.11
C LYS A 396 -5.11 30.08 -0.65
N VAL A 397 -6.24 29.44 -0.41
CA VAL A 397 -6.69 28.95 0.90
C VAL A 397 -7.08 27.49 0.79
N LYS A 398 -6.97 26.71 1.85
CA LYS A 398 -7.60 25.39 1.96
C LYS A 398 -8.26 25.24 3.32
N ILE A 399 -9.22 24.33 3.43
CA ILE A 399 -9.90 24.03 4.68
C ILE A 399 -9.67 22.56 5.03
N VAL A 400 -9.28 22.32 6.28
CA VAL A 400 -8.99 21.01 6.86
C VAL A 400 -9.93 20.81 8.04
N PHE A 401 -10.56 19.64 8.14
CA PHE A 401 -11.55 19.37 9.17
C PHE A 401 -10.89 18.57 10.32
N ASP A 402 -10.71 19.20 11.47
CA ASP A 402 -10.16 18.56 12.67
C ASP A 402 -11.22 17.71 13.41
N ARG A 403 -12.50 18.12 13.32
CA ARG A 403 -13.66 17.39 13.87
C ARG A 403 -14.89 17.64 12.99
N LEU A 404 -15.67 16.58 12.76
CA LEU A 404 -17.00 16.62 12.14
C LEU A 404 -17.93 15.67 12.89
N GLU A 405 -19.05 16.17 13.39
CA GLU A 405 -20.11 15.36 13.99
C GLU A 405 -21.49 15.81 13.52
N ASN A 406 -22.34 14.85 13.14
CA ASN A 406 -23.73 15.06 12.77
C ASN A 406 -24.66 14.43 13.80
N GLN A 407 -25.72 15.15 14.17
CA GLN A 407 -26.82 14.64 14.99
C GLN A 407 -28.17 14.94 14.32
N ASN A 408 -29.14 14.05 14.52
CA ASN A 408 -30.48 14.10 13.90
C ASN A 408 -30.44 14.21 12.37
N ALA A 409 -30.74 15.40 11.82
CA ALA A 409 -30.82 15.68 10.38
C ALA A 409 -29.58 16.40 9.80
N GLY A 410 -28.52 16.62 10.59
CA GLY A 410 -27.25 17.16 10.09
C GLY A 410 -26.61 16.22 9.07
N ASP A 411 -26.02 16.78 8.02
CA ASP A 411 -25.43 16.02 6.91
C ASP A 411 -24.08 16.55 6.40
N VAL A 412 -23.40 17.42 7.18
CA VAL A 412 -22.04 17.95 6.92
C VAL A 412 -21.03 16.86 6.56
N ARG A 413 -20.12 17.19 5.64
CA ARG A 413 -19.06 16.32 5.13
C ARG A 413 -17.76 17.10 5.01
N PRO A 414 -16.58 16.44 4.95
CA PRO A 414 -15.31 17.09 4.72
C PRO A 414 -15.18 17.56 3.26
N ARG A 415 -15.91 18.65 2.94
CA ARG A 415 -16.14 19.20 1.60
C ARG A 415 -16.35 20.70 1.69
N VAL A 416 -15.89 21.43 0.68
CA VAL A 416 -16.05 22.90 0.61
C VAL A 416 -16.73 23.27 -0.71
N TYR A 417 -17.70 24.17 -0.66
CA TYR A 417 -18.48 24.62 -1.81
C TYR A 417 -18.29 26.12 -2.03
N VAL A 418 -17.68 26.50 -3.15
CA VAL A 418 -17.23 27.89 -3.39
C VAL A 418 -18.09 28.59 -4.44
N GLY A 419 -18.57 29.78 -4.10
CA GLY A 419 -19.27 30.72 -4.98
C GLY A 419 -20.70 30.32 -5.36
N GLU A 420 -21.37 31.17 -6.14
CA GLU A 420 -22.77 30.99 -6.62
C GLU A 420 -22.99 29.68 -7.40
N GLN A 421 -21.93 29.11 -7.98
CA GLN A 421 -21.95 27.85 -8.75
C GLN A 421 -21.70 26.61 -7.87
N GLY A 422 -21.52 26.78 -6.55
CA GLY A 422 -21.28 25.69 -5.60
C GLY A 422 -20.10 24.80 -5.99
N ILE A 423 -18.97 25.38 -6.43
CA ILE A 423 -17.83 24.62 -6.94
C ILE A 423 -17.27 23.75 -5.81
N LEU A 424 -17.32 22.42 -5.96
CA LEU A 424 -16.90 21.48 -4.93
C LEU A 424 -15.37 21.33 -4.91
N PHE A 425 -14.78 21.54 -3.74
CA PHE A 425 -13.40 21.21 -3.42
C PHE A 425 -13.38 20.06 -2.40
N ALA A 426 -12.44 19.12 -2.58
CA ALA A 426 -12.16 18.09 -1.59
C ALA A 426 -11.51 18.67 -0.34
N GLU A 427 -11.50 17.90 0.76
CA GLU A 427 -10.67 18.21 1.93
C GLU A 427 -9.20 18.41 1.53
N ASP A 428 -8.55 19.38 2.19
CA ASP A 428 -7.16 19.81 1.93
C ASP A 428 -6.89 20.39 0.51
N GLN A 429 -7.87 20.38 -0.41
CA GLN A 429 -7.71 20.95 -1.75
C GLN A 429 -7.56 22.48 -1.69
N TRP A 430 -6.55 23.01 -2.41
CA TRP A 430 -6.31 24.44 -2.52
C TRP A 430 -7.35 25.15 -3.41
N ILE A 431 -8.05 26.10 -2.80
CA ILE A 431 -8.98 27.07 -3.40
C ILE A 431 -8.18 28.32 -3.80
N PRO A 432 -8.14 28.73 -5.09
CA PRO A 432 -7.47 29.97 -5.48
C PRO A 432 -8.22 31.20 -4.96
N LEU A 433 -7.47 32.10 -4.32
CA LEU A 433 -7.90 33.47 -3.98
C LEU A 433 -7.57 34.46 -5.11
N SER A 434 -6.63 34.11 -5.98
CA SER A 434 -6.44 34.72 -7.31
C SER A 434 -6.11 33.66 -8.35
N VAL A 435 -6.33 33.96 -9.63
CA VAL A 435 -5.80 33.17 -10.76
C VAL A 435 -5.03 34.10 -11.70
N ALA A 436 -3.79 33.73 -12.03
CA ALA A 436 -2.88 34.52 -12.87
C ALA A 436 -2.72 35.98 -12.38
N GLY A 437 -2.70 36.18 -11.06
CA GLY A 437 -2.62 37.49 -10.41
C GLY A 437 -3.92 38.31 -10.37
N VAL A 438 -5.04 37.80 -10.88
CA VAL A 438 -6.37 38.44 -10.76
C VAL A 438 -7.12 37.86 -9.57
N THR A 439 -7.41 38.67 -8.57
CA THR A 439 -8.18 38.26 -7.37
C THR A 439 -9.55 37.72 -7.76
N MET A 440 -9.90 36.55 -7.23
CA MET A 440 -11.21 35.95 -7.41
C MET A 440 -12.27 36.71 -6.59
N ALA A 441 -13.41 36.98 -7.21
CA ALA A 441 -14.59 37.50 -6.53
C ALA A 441 -15.81 36.71 -7.01
N ASP A 442 -16.51 36.09 -6.07
CA ASP A 442 -17.80 35.45 -6.27
C ASP A 442 -18.92 36.49 -5.98
N SER A 443 -20.12 36.24 -6.51
CA SER A 443 -21.31 37.10 -6.38
C SER A 443 -22.17 36.79 -5.15
N SER A 444 -22.15 35.52 -4.73
CA SER A 444 -22.74 34.94 -3.52
C SER A 444 -22.07 33.58 -3.25
N LEU A 445 -22.51 32.87 -2.22
CA LEU A 445 -22.30 31.43 -2.04
C LEU A 445 -23.59 30.63 -2.28
N VAL A 446 -23.50 29.30 -2.25
CA VAL A 446 -24.66 28.40 -2.06
C VAL A 446 -24.69 28.03 -0.58
N GLU A 447 -25.75 28.42 0.12
CA GLU A 447 -25.91 28.35 1.58
C GLU A 447 -26.08 26.91 2.08
N ASN A 448 -27.20 26.27 1.73
CA ASN A 448 -27.47 24.86 2.05
C ASN A 448 -26.58 23.94 1.19
N VAL A 449 -25.51 23.41 1.79
CA VAL A 449 -24.60 22.43 1.21
C VAL A 449 -24.12 21.44 2.28
N PRO A 450 -23.84 20.17 1.93
CA PRO A 450 -23.37 19.17 2.90
C PRO A 450 -21.85 19.30 3.12
N GLY A 451 -21.45 20.38 3.80
CA GLY A 451 -20.07 20.83 3.97
C GLY A 451 -20.02 22.32 4.34
N MET A 452 -18.87 22.98 4.20
CA MET A 452 -18.78 24.45 4.37
C MET A 452 -19.02 25.19 3.05
N ALA A 453 -19.83 26.24 3.11
CA ALA A 453 -20.04 27.19 2.03
C ALA A 453 -19.02 28.35 2.11
N VAL A 454 -18.52 28.80 0.95
CA VAL A 454 -17.46 29.82 0.88
C VAL A 454 -17.73 30.84 -0.22
N GLU A 455 -17.53 32.12 0.08
CA GLU A 455 -17.60 33.22 -0.89
C GLU A 455 -16.26 33.99 -0.89
N ARG A 456 -15.59 34.06 -2.03
CA ARG A 456 -14.38 34.90 -2.18
C ARG A 456 -14.80 36.31 -2.54
N ARG A 457 -14.26 37.29 -1.82
CA ARG A 457 -14.38 38.72 -2.13
C ARG A 457 -12.97 39.33 -2.24
N SER A 458 -12.87 40.54 -2.77
CA SER A 458 -11.58 41.23 -2.91
C SER A 458 -10.93 41.52 -1.54
N GLY A 459 -10.02 40.65 -1.09
CA GLY A 459 -9.34 40.75 0.21
C GLY A 459 -10.15 40.23 1.40
N VAL A 460 -11.29 39.54 1.16
CA VAL A 460 -12.11 38.94 2.22
C VAL A 460 -12.59 37.56 1.78
N LEU A 461 -12.71 36.62 2.71
CA LEU A 461 -13.28 35.29 2.50
C LEU A 461 -14.46 35.12 3.47
N ARG A 462 -15.68 34.95 2.98
CA ARG A 462 -16.81 34.47 3.79
C ARG A 462 -16.71 32.96 3.91
N VAL A 463 -16.86 32.44 5.11
CA VAL A 463 -17.01 31.00 5.37
C VAL A 463 -18.26 30.81 6.22
N LEU A 464 -19.15 29.92 5.80
CA LEU A 464 -20.47 29.67 6.40
C LEU A 464 -20.68 28.15 6.59
N LEU A 465 -21.29 27.78 7.71
CA LEU A 465 -21.87 26.47 7.96
C LEU A 465 -23.38 26.59 8.10
N HIS A 466 -24.14 25.69 7.45
CA HIS A 466 -25.60 25.78 7.39
C HIS A 466 -26.27 24.96 8.48
N GLY A 467 -27.02 25.61 9.37
CA GLY A 467 -27.79 24.96 10.43
C GLY A 467 -29.30 25.08 10.29
N SER A 468 -29.80 25.89 9.37
CA SER A 468 -31.22 26.22 9.19
C SER A 468 -32.04 25.08 8.55
N HIS A 469 -31.71 23.82 8.87
CA HIS A 469 -32.38 22.62 8.36
C HIS A 469 -33.87 22.59 8.72
N ILE A 470 -34.69 22.02 7.83
CA ILE A 470 -36.11 21.79 8.07
C ILE A 470 -36.35 20.73 9.16
N ILE A 471 -37.36 20.98 10.02
CA ILE A 471 -37.66 20.20 11.23
C ILE A 471 -37.85 18.69 10.92
N PRO A 472 -37.25 17.76 11.70
CA PRO A 472 -36.47 17.98 12.92
C PRO A 472 -35.10 18.58 12.64
N SER A 473 -34.70 19.57 13.45
CA SER A 473 -33.41 20.25 13.30
C SER A 473 -32.25 19.27 13.44
N GLY A 474 -31.26 19.44 12.56
CA GLY A 474 -29.94 18.86 12.72
C GLY A 474 -29.19 19.47 13.89
N LYS A 475 -28.01 18.91 14.14
CA LYS A 475 -26.92 19.64 14.77
C LYS A 475 -25.64 19.19 14.09
N GLU A 476 -24.84 20.15 13.68
CA GLU A 476 -23.54 19.91 13.07
C GLU A 476 -22.47 20.53 13.97
N LEU A 477 -21.42 19.78 14.28
CA LEU A 477 -20.26 20.31 15.00
C LEU A 477 -19.05 20.23 14.09
N VAL A 478 -18.42 21.37 13.87
CA VAL A 478 -17.27 21.51 12.97
C VAL A 478 -16.15 22.21 13.71
N ASP A 479 -15.02 21.53 13.85
CA ASP A 479 -13.73 22.18 14.15
C ASP A 479 -12.89 22.12 12.88
N ALA A 480 -12.50 23.27 12.35
CA ALA A 480 -11.74 23.35 11.10
C ALA A 480 -10.60 24.36 11.16
N ARG A 481 -9.58 24.13 10.32
CA ARG A 481 -8.47 25.06 10.07
C ARG A 481 -8.49 25.54 8.64
N ILE A 482 -8.62 26.84 8.48
CA ILE A 482 -8.66 27.59 7.22
C ILE A 482 -7.23 28.13 7.03
N ILE A 483 -6.46 27.48 6.15
CA ILE A 483 -5.02 27.66 6.01
C ILE A 483 -4.72 28.41 4.71
N PHE A 484 -3.95 29.49 4.79
CA PHE A 484 -3.59 30.35 3.68
C PHE A 484 -2.15 30.07 3.21
N ASP A 485 -1.91 30.08 1.91
CA ASP A 485 -0.57 30.14 1.31
C ASP A 485 -0.49 31.37 0.39
N ARG A 486 0.62 32.10 0.49
CA ARG A 486 0.87 33.42 -0.15
C ARG A 486 -0.17 34.51 0.14
N ALA A 487 -1.01 34.29 1.14
CA ALA A 487 -1.87 35.27 1.77
C ALA A 487 -1.70 35.20 3.31
N VAL A 488 -1.98 36.31 3.98
CA VAL A 488 -1.96 36.44 5.45
C VAL A 488 -3.26 37.05 5.95
N VAL A 489 -3.77 36.54 7.08
CA VAL A 489 -5.02 36.96 7.71
C VAL A 489 -4.84 38.33 8.38
N THR A 490 -5.62 39.34 8.01
CA THR A 490 -5.51 40.71 8.55
C THR A 490 -6.49 41.00 9.68
N SER A 491 -7.70 40.45 9.64
CA SER A 491 -8.71 40.55 10.69
C SER A 491 -9.82 39.51 10.47
N ILE A 492 -10.64 39.29 11.50
CA ILE A 492 -11.89 38.53 11.39
C ILE A 492 -13.03 39.44 11.85
N GLU A 493 -14.18 39.26 11.19
CA GLU A 493 -15.43 39.97 11.44
C GLU A 493 -16.55 38.91 11.45
N ASN A 494 -17.44 38.95 12.45
CA ASN A 494 -18.59 38.05 12.51
C ASN A 494 -19.64 38.50 11.49
N ASP A 495 -20.43 37.57 10.95
CA ASP A 495 -21.56 37.94 10.09
C ASP A 495 -22.78 38.44 10.91
N MET A 496 -23.89 38.73 10.24
CA MET A 496 -25.07 39.36 10.84
C MET A 496 -26.39 38.73 10.39
N GLY A 497 -27.35 38.66 11.31
CA GLY A 497 -28.69 38.16 11.04
C GLY A 497 -28.84 36.68 11.39
N ALA A 498 -29.35 35.87 10.47
CA ALA A 498 -29.51 34.42 10.66
C ALA A 498 -28.18 33.65 10.61
N ASP A 499 -27.12 34.31 10.13
CA ASP A 499 -25.81 33.76 9.81
C ASP A 499 -24.75 34.12 10.90
N THR A 500 -25.22 34.58 12.08
CA THR A 500 -24.37 35.19 13.12
C THR A 500 -23.78 34.12 14.03
N THR A 501 -22.46 33.89 13.97
CA THR A 501 -21.78 32.97 14.89
C THR A 501 -21.92 33.44 16.36
N GLU A 502 -22.12 32.52 17.31
CA GLU A 502 -22.59 32.86 18.66
C GLU A 502 -21.46 33.07 19.69
N ASN A 503 -20.98 34.32 19.79
CA ASN A 503 -19.87 34.80 20.63
C ASN A 503 -18.44 34.33 20.20
N PRO A 504 -18.08 34.38 18.91
CA PRO A 504 -16.93 33.68 18.28
C PRO A 504 -15.51 34.06 18.76
N THR A 505 -15.35 34.86 19.81
CA THR A 505 -14.05 35.34 20.30
C THR A 505 -14.00 35.53 21.82
N ASP A 506 -14.86 34.83 22.58
CA ASP A 506 -14.88 34.90 24.05
C ASP A 506 -14.00 33.86 24.74
N GLY A 507 -13.49 32.87 23.99
CA GLY A 507 -12.63 31.79 24.48
C GLY A 507 -13.36 30.56 25.02
N VAL A 508 -14.69 30.47 24.93
CA VAL A 508 -15.51 29.44 25.58
C VAL A 508 -15.84 28.27 24.65
N VAL A 509 -14.84 27.44 24.32
CA VAL A 509 -15.05 26.25 23.47
C VAL A 509 -15.89 25.18 24.19
N ASN A 510 -17.11 24.91 23.71
CA ASN A 510 -17.97 23.81 24.19
C ASN A 510 -18.96 23.30 23.12
N ASP A 511 -19.55 22.13 23.32
CA ASP A 511 -20.45 21.49 22.34
C ASP A 511 -21.89 22.07 22.35
N GLY A 512 -22.15 23.21 22.98
CA GLY A 512 -23.43 23.93 22.95
C GLY A 512 -23.51 25.00 21.84
N THR A 513 -24.70 25.56 21.66
CA THR A 513 -25.01 26.73 20.80
C THR A 513 -24.57 28.01 21.53
N GLY A 514 -23.40 28.55 21.21
CA GLY A 514 -22.63 29.41 22.13
C GLY A 514 -21.48 28.66 22.78
N GLY A 515 -20.76 27.88 21.96
CA GLY A 515 -19.40 27.43 22.26
C GLY A 515 -18.44 27.69 21.10
N ASP A 516 -18.84 28.59 20.23
CA ASP A 516 -18.21 28.86 18.95
C ASP A 516 -17.02 29.80 19.17
N GLU A 517 -15.89 29.49 18.54
CA GLU A 517 -14.62 30.17 18.83
C GLU A 517 -13.76 30.23 17.57
N VAL A 518 -13.18 31.40 17.32
CA VAL A 518 -12.50 31.72 16.08
C VAL A 518 -11.17 32.39 16.39
N THR A 519 -10.10 31.61 16.24
CA THR A 519 -8.74 32.04 16.61
C THR A 519 -7.85 32.20 15.38
N ILE A 520 -7.16 33.34 15.29
CA ILE A 520 -6.11 33.58 14.28
C ILE A 520 -4.79 33.03 14.86
N ALA A 521 -4.04 32.26 14.08
CA ALA A 521 -2.72 31.79 14.48
C ALA A 521 -1.70 32.95 14.57
N ASP A 522 -0.69 32.83 15.45
CA ASP A 522 0.32 33.88 15.69
C ASP A 522 1.12 34.26 14.43
N ASP A 523 1.36 33.30 13.53
CA ASP A 523 2.02 33.51 12.23
C ASP A 523 1.13 34.20 11.18
N ARG A 524 -0.17 34.30 11.48
CA ARG A 524 -1.26 34.83 10.64
C ARG A 524 -1.46 34.05 9.33
N GLY A 525 -0.96 32.81 9.26
CA GLY A 525 -1.12 31.88 8.14
C GLY A 525 -2.37 31.01 8.21
N SER A 526 -3.09 30.99 9.33
CA SER A 526 -4.36 30.25 9.45
C SER A 526 -5.36 30.86 10.43
N VAL A 527 -6.62 30.48 10.25
CA VAL A 527 -7.73 30.67 11.20
C VAL A 527 -8.22 29.29 11.63
N ARG A 528 -8.44 29.07 12.92
CA ARG A 528 -9.25 27.96 13.41
C ARG A 528 -10.66 28.46 13.62
N PHE A 529 -11.64 27.81 13.00
CA PHE A 529 -13.07 28.09 13.14
C PHE A 529 -13.71 26.88 13.83
N GLN A 530 -14.36 27.11 14.96
CA GLN A 530 -15.08 26.11 15.74
C GLN A 530 -16.54 26.56 15.86
N THR A 531 -17.48 25.75 15.35
CA THR A 531 -18.90 26.12 15.16
C THR A 531 -19.84 24.93 15.49
N ARG A 532 -21.07 25.23 15.97
CA ARG A 532 -22.04 24.26 16.52
C ARG A 532 -23.50 24.57 16.11
N VAL A 533 -23.71 24.80 14.82
CA VAL A 533 -25.03 25.11 14.25
C VAL A 533 -26.14 24.10 14.60
N THR A 534 -27.39 24.58 14.72
CA THR A 534 -28.58 23.75 15.03
C THR A 534 -29.86 24.17 14.32
N SER A 535 -30.13 25.48 14.20
CA SER A 535 -31.37 26.02 13.61
C SER A 535 -31.20 27.45 13.07
N ALA A 536 -29.95 27.88 12.99
CA ALA A 536 -29.42 29.13 12.46
C ALA A 536 -28.03 28.78 11.90
N ASP A 537 -27.47 29.65 11.07
CA ASP A 537 -26.22 29.41 10.35
C ASP A 537 -25.06 30.16 11.03
N ASP A 538 -23.85 29.60 10.99
CA ASP A 538 -22.65 30.23 11.55
C ASP A 538 -21.76 30.72 10.40
N ALA A 539 -21.55 32.03 10.27
CA ALA A 539 -20.66 32.60 9.28
C ALA A 539 -19.68 33.65 9.82
N ILE A 540 -18.50 33.69 9.20
CA ILE A 540 -17.43 34.67 9.47
C ILE A 540 -16.81 35.23 8.19
N PHE A 541 -16.37 36.49 8.26
CA PHE A 541 -15.55 37.15 7.26
C PHE A 541 -14.09 37.18 7.71
N ILE A 542 -13.24 36.45 6.98
CA ILE A 542 -11.78 36.44 7.17
C ILE A 542 -11.18 37.43 6.17
N HIS A 543 -10.72 38.58 6.66
CA HIS A 543 -10.00 39.57 5.86
C HIS A 543 -8.56 39.10 5.66
N TRP A 544 -8.02 39.27 4.45
CA TRP A 544 -6.69 38.79 4.07
C TRP A 544 -5.97 39.73 3.10
N ALA A 545 -4.64 39.66 3.09
CA ALA A 545 -3.78 40.39 2.16
C ALA A 545 -2.73 39.47 1.52
N ILE A 546 -2.22 39.83 0.34
CA ILE A 546 -1.14 39.10 -0.34
C ILE A 546 0.15 39.26 0.47
N GLY A 547 0.78 38.14 0.84
CA GLY A 547 1.99 38.11 1.67
C GLY A 547 2.32 36.69 2.14
N MET A 548 3.55 36.46 2.57
CA MET A 548 3.94 35.21 3.22
C MET A 548 3.85 35.38 4.74
N ALA A 549 3.33 34.37 5.44
CA ALA A 549 3.36 34.31 6.91
C ALA A 549 4.81 34.41 7.41
N SER A 550 5.05 35.25 8.42
CA SER A 550 6.40 35.53 8.91
C SER A 550 6.82 34.53 9.98
N SER A 551 7.82 33.70 9.68
CA SER A 551 8.40 32.71 10.61
C SER A 551 9.28 33.36 11.69
N SER A 552 8.67 34.10 12.60
CA SER A 552 9.36 34.79 13.71
C SER A 552 9.61 33.86 14.91
N SER A 553 10.79 33.23 14.94
CA SER A 553 11.29 32.63 16.18
C SER A 553 11.74 33.70 17.17
N SER A 554 11.26 33.64 18.42
CA SER A 554 11.80 34.44 19.51
C SER A 554 11.62 33.73 20.86
N ALA A 555 12.70 33.70 21.66
CA ALA A 555 12.69 33.09 22.98
C ALA A 555 12.23 34.09 24.05
N ALA A 556 11.49 33.61 25.05
CA ALA A 556 11.11 34.39 26.23
C ALA A 556 11.94 33.97 27.45
N SER A 557 12.68 34.89 28.05
CA SER A 557 13.57 34.62 29.19
C SER A 557 13.24 35.51 30.40
N GLY A 558 12.65 34.91 31.44
CA GLY A 558 12.44 35.52 32.75
C GLY A 558 11.29 36.53 32.85
N ALA A 559 10.87 36.96 34.05
CA ALA A 559 11.20 36.43 35.37
C ALA A 559 10.13 36.79 36.42
N SER A 560 9.94 35.89 37.38
CA SER A 560 9.42 36.08 38.74
C SER A 560 8.73 37.41 39.13
N SER A 561 7.51 37.30 39.66
CA SER A 561 7.09 38.07 40.84
C SER A 561 6.51 37.12 41.89
N ALA A 562 6.67 37.45 43.18
CA ALA A 562 6.37 36.54 44.29
C ALA A 562 5.27 37.09 45.19
N ALA A 563 4.45 36.19 45.75
CA ALA A 563 3.52 36.47 46.83
C ALA A 563 3.69 35.42 47.94
N SER A 564 3.75 35.88 49.18
CA SER A 564 4.15 35.08 50.36
C SER A 564 2.98 34.71 51.27
N SER A 565 3.07 33.58 51.98
CA SER A 565 2.74 33.51 53.41
C SER A 565 3.29 32.25 54.08
N GLN A 566 3.48 32.29 55.40
CA GLN A 566 4.04 31.22 56.24
C GLN A 566 3.02 30.74 57.28
N ALA A 567 3.00 29.43 57.58
CA ALA A 567 2.62 28.80 58.86
C ALA A 567 2.89 27.27 58.72
N SER A 568 3.74 26.58 59.50
CA SER A 568 3.64 26.17 60.91
C SER A 568 2.36 25.37 61.24
N SER A 569 2.37 24.23 61.95
CA SER A 569 3.45 23.37 62.49
C SER A 569 2.84 22.14 63.21
N GLY A 570 3.59 21.03 63.34
CA GLY A 570 3.20 19.83 64.11
C GLY A 570 3.13 18.58 63.21
N SER A 571 3.86 17.46 63.39
CA SER A 571 4.41 16.73 64.56
C SER A 571 3.43 15.76 65.26
N ALA A 572 3.40 14.50 64.78
CA ALA A 572 3.31 13.21 65.52
C ALA A 572 2.14 12.99 66.54
N GLN A 573 1.74 11.79 67.00
CA GLN A 573 2.27 10.40 67.02
C GLN A 573 1.08 9.42 66.74
N SER A 574 1.24 8.28 66.05
CA SER A 574 1.71 6.93 66.49
C SER A 574 0.77 6.13 67.42
N ALA A 575 0.59 4.83 67.10
CA ALA A 575 0.11 3.71 67.96
C ALA A 575 -1.39 3.69 68.40
N SER A 576 -2.04 2.53 68.66
CA SER A 576 -1.83 1.11 68.25
C SER A 576 -3.01 0.23 68.73
N SER A 577 -3.19 -0.99 68.17
CA SER A 577 -3.59 -2.26 68.86
C SER A 577 -4.98 -2.34 69.59
N GLU A 578 -5.80 -3.40 69.69
CA GLU A 578 -5.90 -4.85 69.34
C GLU A 578 -7.42 -5.16 69.11
N GLY A 579 -7.96 -6.32 68.71
CA GLY A 579 -7.45 -7.64 68.27
C GLY A 579 -8.55 -8.73 68.37
N GLN A 580 -8.37 -9.89 67.69
CA GLN A 580 -9.16 -11.17 67.79
C GLN A 580 -10.66 -11.13 67.35
N THR A 581 -11.31 -12.13 66.75
CA THR A 581 -11.01 -13.47 66.13
C THR A 581 -12.23 -13.84 65.24
N GLY A 582 -12.30 -14.89 64.39
CA GLY A 582 -11.46 -16.05 64.04
C GLY A 582 -12.30 -17.08 63.22
N SER A 583 -11.79 -18.30 62.97
CA SER A 583 -12.44 -19.42 62.21
C SER A 583 -12.63 -19.14 60.70
N GLU A 584 -11.71 -19.54 59.81
CA GLU A 584 -11.48 -20.90 59.25
C GLU A 584 -12.37 -21.28 58.05
N GLY A 585 -11.72 -21.60 56.92
CA GLY A 585 -12.29 -22.03 55.63
C GLY A 585 -11.18 -22.05 54.56
N GLU A 586 -10.98 -23.16 53.86
CA GLU A 586 -9.69 -23.44 53.20
C GLU A 586 -9.52 -22.93 51.74
N THR A 587 -8.42 -22.21 51.55
CA THR A 587 -7.50 -22.22 50.39
C THR A 587 -8.03 -22.10 48.95
N GLY A 588 -7.79 -20.92 48.37
CA GLY A 588 -7.46 -20.74 46.95
C GLY A 588 -6.43 -19.62 46.83
N SER A 589 -5.13 -19.95 46.80
CA SER A 589 -4.07 -18.95 46.99
C SER A 589 -3.69 -18.20 45.72
N GLU A 590 -4.25 -17.00 45.54
CA GLU A 590 -3.59 -15.98 44.71
C GLU A 590 -2.29 -15.54 45.38
N ALA A 591 -1.23 -15.35 44.59
CA ALA A 591 0.04 -14.84 45.08
C ALA A 591 -0.09 -13.32 45.29
N SER A 592 -0.20 -12.87 46.54
CA SER A 592 -0.32 -11.46 46.88
C SER A 592 0.96 -10.70 46.56
N VAL A 593 0.97 -10.04 45.41
CA VAL A 593 1.99 -9.03 45.05
C VAL A 593 2.03 -7.99 46.16
N ALA A 594 3.23 -7.65 46.64
CA ALA A 594 3.40 -6.66 47.70
C ALA A 594 2.80 -5.31 47.27
N PRO A 595 2.13 -4.58 48.18
CA PRO A 595 1.42 -3.34 47.83
C PRO A 595 2.41 -2.28 47.35
N ASP A 596 2.43 -2.06 46.04
CA ASP A 596 3.20 -1.02 45.38
C ASP A 596 2.65 0.35 45.77
N ALA A 597 3.40 1.10 46.58
CA ALA A 597 2.98 2.40 47.10
C ALA A 597 2.62 3.41 45.99
N CYS A 598 3.20 3.23 44.80
CA CYS A 598 3.08 4.12 43.65
C CYS A 598 2.07 3.65 42.59
N ALA A 599 1.51 2.45 42.71
CA ALA A 599 0.30 2.08 41.98
C ALA A 599 -0.86 3.02 42.39
N ALA A 600 -1.60 3.56 41.43
CA ALA A 600 -2.87 4.21 41.73
C ALA A 600 -3.99 3.16 41.80
N ALA A 601 -4.93 3.32 42.74
CA ALA A 601 -6.06 2.42 42.89
C ALA A 601 -6.91 2.38 41.61
N TYR A 602 -7.23 1.18 41.15
CA TYR A 602 -8.19 0.92 40.07
C TYR A 602 -8.95 -0.38 40.34
N THR A 603 -10.11 -0.52 39.71
CA THR A 603 -10.83 -1.78 39.57
C THR A 603 -10.80 -2.22 38.11
N MET A 604 -11.01 -3.51 37.84
CA MET A 604 -11.01 -4.06 36.49
C MET A 604 -12.05 -5.18 36.43
N ASP A 605 -12.90 -5.19 35.40
CA ASP A 605 -13.87 -6.27 35.20
C ASP A 605 -13.26 -7.49 34.49
N ASP A 606 -14.04 -8.57 34.35
CA ASP A 606 -13.61 -9.82 33.71
C ASP A 606 -13.36 -9.68 32.19
N ARG A 607 -13.70 -8.53 31.59
CA ARG A 607 -13.42 -8.19 30.18
C ARG A 607 -12.16 -7.34 30.01
N GLY A 608 -11.59 -6.83 31.10
CA GLY A 608 -10.41 -5.97 31.08
C GLY A 608 -10.70 -4.47 31.03
N ARG A 609 -11.96 -4.05 31.16
CA ARG A 609 -12.32 -2.64 31.32
C ARG A 609 -11.90 -2.19 32.71
N MET A 610 -11.14 -1.09 32.79
CA MET A 610 -10.58 -0.58 34.04
C MET A 610 -11.30 0.69 34.49
N VAL A 611 -11.54 0.86 35.79
CA VAL A 611 -12.12 2.08 36.37
C VAL A 611 -11.18 2.60 37.46
N LEU A 612 -10.69 3.83 37.30
CA LEU A 612 -9.77 4.43 38.25
C LEU A 612 -10.48 4.79 39.56
N GLY A 613 -9.91 4.35 40.69
CA GLY A 613 -10.40 4.64 42.05
C GLY A 613 -9.77 5.88 42.68
N GLU A 614 -8.66 6.36 42.15
CA GLU A 614 -8.05 7.66 42.47
C GLU A 614 -7.50 8.33 41.20
N LYS A 615 -6.95 9.55 41.31
CA LYS A 615 -6.31 10.24 40.18
C LYS A 615 -5.04 9.50 39.77
N ALA A 616 -4.77 9.34 38.47
CA ALA A 616 -3.62 8.55 37.98
C ALA A 616 -2.90 9.18 36.77
N ASP A 617 -1.59 8.94 36.66
CA ASP A 617 -0.87 9.01 35.39
C ASP A 617 -0.95 7.61 34.74
N VAL A 618 -1.40 7.54 33.48
CA VAL A 618 -1.62 6.30 32.75
C VAL A 618 -0.68 6.24 31.55
N SER A 619 0.30 5.33 31.59
CA SER A 619 1.29 5.13 30.54
C SER A 619 1.01 3.87 29.73
N PHE A 620 1.03 3.99 28.40
CA PHE A 620 0.96 2.86 27.47
C PHE A 620 2.34 2.68 26.86
N THR A 621 2.96 1.52 27.10
CA THR A 621 4.25 1.13 26.52
C THR A 621 4.03 -0.07 25.59
N VAL A 622 4.34 0.09 24.31
CA VAL A 622 4.27 -0.99 23.32
C VAL A 622 5.45 -1.93 23.53
N LEU A 623 5.20 -3.19 23.87
CA LEU A 623 6.25 -4.21 23.95
C LEU A 623 6.55 -4.79 22.57
N GLY A 624 5.54 -4.91 21.69
CA GLY A 624 5.74 -5.34 20.32
C GLY A 624 4.44 -5.44 19.52
N SER A 625 4.59 -5.69 18.22
CA SER A 625 3.51 -5.94 17.27
C SER A 625 4.02 -6.89 16.19
N TYR A 626 3.28 -7.95 15.91
CA TYR A 626 3.55 -8.88 14.82
C TYR A 626 2.23 -9.34 14.21
N ALA A 627 1.66 -8.52 13.33
CA ALA A 627 0.44 -8.83 12.59
C ALA A 627 0.74 -9.03 11.11
N THR A 628 0.13 -10.03 10.46
CA THR A 628 0.32 -10.36 9.03
C THR A 628 -1.01 -10.58 8.31
N TYR A 629 -1.05 -10.34 7.01
CA TYR A 629 -2.24 -10.58 6.17
C TYR A 629 -2.45 -12.08 5.91
N GLY A 630 -2.85 -12.81 6.95
CA GLY A 630 -2.86 -14.26 7.00
C GLY A 630 -1.46 -14.85 7.28
N ALA A 631 -1.39 -16.17 7.36
CA ALA A 631 -0.27 -16.90 7.98
C ALA A 631 1.14 -16.66 7.38
N ASN A 632 1.23 -16.25 6.10
CA ASN A 632 2.48 -15.88 5.44
C ASN A 632 2.32 -14.58 4.60
N GLY A 633 1.39 -13.71 4.99
CA GLY A 633 1.15 -12.44 4.28
C GLY A 633 2.07 -11.30 4.71
N PRO A 634 2.06 -10.16 3.98
CA PRO A 634 2.77 -8.95 4.40
C PRO A 634 2.34 -8.48 5.80
N MET A 635 3.25 -7.82 6.50
CA MET A 635 2.98 -7.22 7.81
C MET A 635 1.94 -6.10 7.73
N ILE A 636 1.05 -6.07 8.72
CA ILE A 636 -0.06 -5.12 8.84
C ILE A 636 0.36 -3.95 9.73
N HIS A 637 0.03 -2.72 9.34
CA HIS A 637 0.21 -1.56 10.21
C HIS A 637 -0.85 -1.57 11.32
N VAL A 638 -0.42 -1.41 12.56
CA VAL A 638 -1.27 -1.44 13.75
C VAL A 638 -1.19 -0.10 14.48
N ARG A 639 -2.35 0.49 14.75
CA ARG A 639 -2.51 1.78 15.43
C ARG A 639 -3.30 1.58 16.72
N LEU A 640 -2.90 2.24 17.79
CA LEU A 640 -3.57 2.14 19.09
C LEU A 640 -4.40 3.39 19.40
N ASN A 641 -5.52 3.19 20.08
CA ASN A 641 -6.38 4.24 20.61
C ASN A 641 -6.76 3.90 22.05
N ALA A 642 -6.89 4.92 22.90
CA ALA A 642 -7.39 4.78 24.27
C ALA A 642 -8.59 5.70 24.51
N SER A 643 -9.57 5.21 25.29
CA SER A 643 -10.69 5.99 25.82
C SER A 643 -10.59 6.04 27.35
N LEU A 644 -11.12 7.10 27.95
CA LEU A 644 -11.14 7.35 29.40
C LEU A 644 -12.57 7.45 29.98
N ASP A 645 -13.56 7.16 29.13
CA ASP A 645 -14.99 7.28 29.37
C ASP A 645 -15.77 6.00 29.03
N GLY A 646 -15.07 4.88 28.80
CA GLY A 646 -15.69 3.58 28.50
C GLY A 646 -16.28 3.51 27.10
N GLY A 647 -15.48 3.90 26.11
CA GLY A 647 -15.76 3.74 24.68
C GLY A 647 -16.43 4.93 24.00
N GLY A 648 -16.80 5.97 24.75
CA GLY A 648 -17.47 7.17 24.22
C GLY A 648 -16.59 8.03 23.32
N THR A 649 -15.39 8.37 23.79
CA THR A 649 -14.44 9.23 23.07
C THR A 649 -13.06 8.58 22.98
N TRP A 650 -12.56 8.41 21.75
CA TRP A 650 -11.30 7.72 21.47
C TRP A 650 -10.20 8.69 21.07
N ARG A 651 -9.07 8.65 21.77
CA ARG A 651 -7.84 9.34 21.39
C ARG A 651 -6.86 8.35 20.78
N GLY A 652 -6.40 8.64 19.56
CA GLY A 652 -5.26 7.96 18.96
C GLY A 652 -3.99 8.15 19.79
N LEU A 653 -3.32 7.05 20.11
CA LEU A 653 -2.00 7.06 20.72
C LEU A 653 -0.92 7.21 19.65
N PHE A 654 0.27 7.66 20.04
CA PHE A 654 1.46 7.78 19.19
C PHE A 654 1.20 8.62 17.91
N ASN A 655 0.42 9.69 18.03
CA ASN A 655 -0.04 10.53 16.91
C ASN A 655 -0.80 9.74 15.82
N PHE A 656 -1.45 8.63 16.18
CA PHE A 656 -2.13 7.70 15.28
C PHE A 656 -1.23 7.11 14.17
N ARG A 657 0.08 7.09 14.39
CA ARG A 657 1.04 6.39 13.53
C ARG A 657 1.09 4.90 13.84
N ASP A 658 1.82 4.17 13.01
CA ASP A 658 2.09 2.74 13.19
C ASP A 658 3.00 2.47 14.41
N ILE A 659 2.65 1.48 15.24
CA ILE A 659 3.32 1.27 16.54
C ILE A 659 4.66 0.53 16.45
N ILE A 660 5.58 0.88 17.36
CA ILE A 660 6.95 0.38 17.42
C ILE A 660 7.24 -0.14 18.84
N THR A 661 8.07 -1.19 18.96
CA THR A 661 8.59 -1.67 20.25
C THR A 661 9.30 -0.55 21.01
N GLY A 662 8.91 -0.30 22.26
CA GLY A 662 9.43 0.77 23.11
C GLY A 662 8.60 2.05 23.12
N ASP A 663 7.70 2.24 22.15
CA ASP A 663 6.81 3.41 22.09
C ASP A 663 6.06 3.60 23.41
N THR A 664 6.28 4.73 24.08
CA THR A 664 5.67 5.03 25.38
C THR A 664 4.98 6.40 25.35
N GLN A 665 3.68 6.42 25.67
CA GLN A 665 2.90 7.65 25.81
C GLN A 665 2.19 7.65 27.16
N THR A 666 2.28 8.77 27.89
CA THR A 666 1.61 8.96 29.19
C THR A 666 0.50 9.98 29.07
N ILE A 667 -0.71 9.61 29.50
CA ILE A 667 -1.77 10.55 29.84
C ILE A 667 -1.56 10.93 31.31
N ARG A 668 -1.29 12.20 31.60
CA ARG A 668 -1.11 12.65 32.99
C ARG A 668 -2.45 13.06 33.62
N ASP A 669 -2.47 13.01 34.95
CA ASP A 669 -3.50 13.63 35.79
C ASP A 669 -4.95 13.16 35.49
N VAL A 670 -5.12 11.92 35.02
CA VAL A 670 -6.41 11.31 34.68
C VAL A 670 -7.32 11.27 35.92
N PRO A 671 -8.60 11.73 35.83
CA PRO A 671 -9.51 11.75 36.98
C PRO A 671 -9.84 10.37 37.57
N SER A 672 -10.11 10.37 38.88
CA SER A 672 -10.83 9.27 39.53
C SER A 672 -12.21 9.10 38.88
N GLY A 673 -12.65 7.86 38.69
CA GLY A 673 -13.91 7.51 38.02
C GLY A 673 -13.79 7.38 36.50
N SER A 674 -12.67 7.78 35.88
CA SER A 674 -12.43 7.51 34.45
C SER A 674 -12.41 6.01 34.16
N VAL A 675 -13.03 5.63 33.04
CA VAL A 675 -13.18 4.25 32.57
C VAL A 675 -12.21 4.04 31.41
N LEU A 676 -11.06 3.46 31.73
CA LEU A 676 -9.97 3.19 30.80
C LEU A 676 -10.26 1.95 29.95
N THR A 677 -10.19 2.13 28.64
CA THR A 677 -10.38 1.07 27.64
C THR A 677 -9.45 1.29 26.43
N LEU A 678 -9.14 0.21 25.70
CA LEU A 678 -8.13 0.16 24.63
C LEU A 678 -8.75 -0.39 23.33
N SER A 679 -8.26 0.14 22.21
CA SER A 679 -8.60 -0.28 20.84
C SER A 679 -7.35 -0.34 19.98
N ALA A 680 -7.25 -1.38 19.15
CA ALA A 680 -6.22 -1.54 18.13
C ALA A 680 -6.86 -1.62 16.74
N GLU A 681 -6.43 -0.76 15.80
CA GLU A 681 -6.78 -0.85 14.38
C GLU A 681 -5.61 -1.45 13.60
N GLY A 682 -5.78 -2.67 13.10
CA GLY A 682 -4.92 -3.24 12.06
C GLY A 682 -5.43 -2.83 10.69
N ARG A 683 -4.58 -2.17 9.89
CA ARG A 683 -4.91 -1.71 8.54
C ARG A 683 -3.79 -2.01 7.56
N TYR A 684 -4.17 -2.62 6.44
CA TYR A 684 -3.29 -2.86 5.30
C TYR A 684 -4.10 -2.58 4.02
N SER A 685 -3.86 -1.41 3.43
CA SER A 685 -4.59 -0.88 2.26
C SER A 685 -6.14 -0.92 2.45
N TRP A 686 -6.89 -1.23 1.39
CA TRP A 686 -8.31 -1.59 1.40
C TRP A 686 -8.54 -3.08 1.72
N LEU A 687 -7.53 -3.93 1.48
CA LEU A 687 -7.62 -5.39 1.60
C LEU A 687 -7.80 -5.88 3.04
N PHE A 688 -7.33 -5.12 4.03
CA PHE A 688 -7.53 -5.44 5.44
C PHE A 688 -7.79 -4.18 6.27
N LYS A 689 -8.92 -4.15 6.96
CA LYS A 689 -9.16 -3.28 8.12
C LYS A 689 -9.88 -4.08 9.20
N ARG A 690 -9.25 -4.19 10.38
CA ARG A 690 -9.81 -4.82 11.57
C ARG A 690 -9.59 -3.92 12.77
N VAL A 691 -10.61 -3.83 13.63
CA VAL A 691 -10.54 -3.11 14.89
C VAL A 691 -10.85 -4.11 15.99
N ALA A 692 -9.96 -4.22 16.98
CA ALA A 692 -10.16 -5.00 18.20
C ALA A 692 -10.29 -4.02 19.37
N ARG A 693 -11.44 -4.03 20.04
CA ARG A 693 -11.69 -3.26 21.27
C ARG A 693 -11.91 -4.21 22.44
N ILE A 694 -11.65 -3.74 23.66
CA ILE A 694 -12.05 -4.40 24.91
C ILE A 694 -13.58 -4.60 25.02
N GLU A 695 -14.36 -3.82 24.27
CA GLU A 695 -15.80 -3.65 24.52
C GLU A 695 -16.73 -4.36 23.54
N ASP A 696 -16.26 -4.61 22.30
CA ASP A 696 -17.11 -5.14 21.23
C ASP A 696 -17.35 -6.65 21.38
N ASP A 697 -16.30 -7.41 21.73
CA ASP A 697 -16.39 -8.72 22.40
C ASP A 697 -15.00 -9.10 22.97
N GLY A 698 -14.95 -9.47 24.25
CA GLY A 698 -13.72 -9.53 25.07
C GLY A 698 -12.70 -10.62 24.72
N ASP A 699 -12.91 -11.36 23.63
CA ASP A 699 -11.99 -12.41 23.18
C ASP A 699 -10.88 -11.90 22.24
N ARG A 700 -10.98 -10.67 21.71
CA ARG A 700 -9.95 -10.06 20.85
C ARG A 700 -8.90 -9.23 21.57
N VAL A 701 -9.22 -8.66 22.73
CA VAL A 701 -8.28 -7.90 23.56
C VAL A 701 -8.34 -8.47 24.97
N ARG A 702 -7.30 -9.20 25.38
CA ARG A 702 -7.23 -9.82 26.70
C ARG A 702 -6.30 -9.03 27.60
N VAL A 703 -6.85 -8.43 28.65
CA VAL A 703 -6.09 -7.69 29.67
C VAL A 703 -5.79 -8.63 30.83
N LEU A 704 -4.51 -8.83 31.12
CA LEU A 704 -4.00 -9.76 32.13
C LEU A 704 -3.40 -8.99 33.31
N ARG A 705 -3.70 -9.46 34.53
CA ARG A 705 -3.20 -8.90 35.79
C ARG A 705 -1.86 -9.54 36.18
N PRO A 706 -1.10 -8.96 37.12
CA PRO A 706 0.08 -9.61 37.68
C PRO A 706 -0.24 -11.02 38.21
N GLY A 707 0.52 -12.02 37.77
CA GLY A 707 0.34 -13.42 38.18
C GLY A 707 -0.82 -14.18 37.51
N SER A 708 -1.62 -13.53 36.63
CA SER A 708 -2.64 -14.20 35.82
C SER A 708 -2.05 -15.36 35.02
N VAL A 709 -2.81 -16.45 34.90
CA VAL A 709 -2.48 -17.55 33.99
C VAL A 709 -2.69 -17.07 32.55
N VAL A 710 -1.76 -17.41 31.65
CA VAL A 710 -1.84 -17.07 30.24
C VAL A 710 -3.03 -17.79 29.58
N PRO A 711 -3.83 -17.13 28.73
CA PRO A 711 -4.98 -17.74 28.05
C PRO A 711 -4.61 -19.04 27.31
N GLY A 712 -5.38 -20.10 27.56
CA GLY A 712 -5.14 -21.44 26.99
C GLY A 712 -5.63 -21.59 25.54
N ILE A 713 -5.38 -20.60 24.69
CA ILE A 713 -5.81 -20.54 23.29
C ILE A 713 -4.56 -20.51 22.39
N GLY A 714 -4.58 -21.33 21.34
CA GLY A 714 -3.57 -21.32 20.28
C GLY A 714 -2.13 -21.46 20.78
N LEU A 715 -1.26 -20.56 20.31
CA LEU A 715 0.19 -20.71 20.44
C LEU A 715 0.79 -20.21 21.76
N LEU A 716 0.01 -19.49 22.58
CA LEU A 716 0.48 -18.81 23.80
C LEU A 716 1.11 -19.73 24.86
N LEU A 717 0.75 -21.01 24.86
CA LEU A 717 1.29 -22.01 25.79
C LEU A 717 2.66 -22.59 25.37
N ASN A 718 3.25 -22.15 24.26
CA ASN A 718 4.54 -22.62 23.77
C ASN A 718 5.59 -21.50 23.73
N PRO A 719 6.50 -21.41 24.73
CA PRO A 719 7.52 -20.35 24.81
C PRO A 719 8.46 -20.23 23.60
N MET A 720 8.63 -21.30 22.81
CA MET A 720 9.43 -21.28 21.59
C MET A 720 8.72 -20.60 20.41
N ARG A 721 7.38 -20.48 20.45
CA ARG A 721 6.57 -19.82 19.41
C ARG A 721 6.17 -18.39 19.78
N LEU A 722 6.32 -18.01 21.05
CA LEU A 722 6.29 -16.61 21.48
C LEU A 722 7.42 -15.80 20.85
N LYS A 723 7.13 -14.57 20.40
CA LYS A 723 8.10 -13.56 20.01
C LYS A 723 8.88 -13.08 21.25
N PRO A 724 10.13 -12.59 21.11
CA PRO A 724 10.98 -12.22 22.25
C PRO A 724 10.30 -11.26 23.24
N PHE A 725 9.64 -10.21 22.73
CA PHE A 725 8.97 -9.18 23.53
C PHE A 725 7.88 -9.68 24.49
N LEU A 726 7.23 -10.80 24.17
CA LEU A 726 6.21 -11.43 25.02
C LEU A 726 6.80 -12.55 25.89
N ARG A 727 7.82 -13.26 25.38
CA ARG A 727 8.53 -14.34 26.10
C ARG A 727 9.14 -13.86 27.41
N GLU A 728 9.70 -12.65 27.46
CA GLU A 728 10.27 -12.05 28.68
C GLU A 728 9.22 -11.73 29.77
N ARG A 729 7.93 -11.74 29.43
CA ARG A 729 6.82 -11.42 30.35
C ARG A 729 6.01 -12.64 30.78
N ILE A 730 6.42 -13.85 30.37
CA ILE A 730 5.74 -15.10 30.71
C ILE A 730 6.74 -16.09 31.32
N SER A 731 6.45 -16.57 32.54
CA SER A 731 7.19 -17.66 33.19
C SER A 731 6.20 -18.65 33.80
N GLU A 732 6.47 -19.96 33.67
CA GLU A 732 5.61 -21.05 34.18
C GLU A 732 4.12 -20.94 33.77
N GLY A 733 3.85 -20.34 32.60
CA GLY A 733 2.48 -20.09 32.10
C GLY A 733 1.76 -18.95 32.82
N ARG A 734 2.47 -18.07 33.54
CA ARG A 734 1.95 -16.90 34.24
C ARG A 734 2.62 -15.61 33.78
N VAL A 735 1.86 -14.51 33.88
CA VAL A 735 2.27 -13.17 33.44
C VAL A 735 3.05 -12.43 34.53
N LEU A 736 4.26 -11.97 34.19
CA LEU A 736 5.20 -11.26 35.06
C LEU A 736 5.06 -9.73 34.94
N LEU A 737 4.45 -9.11 35.95
CA LEU A 737 4.16 -7.67 36.03
C LEU A 737 4.35 -7.15 37.46
N THR A 738 4.54 -5.83 37.60
CA THR A 738 4.52 -5.15 38.91
C THR A 738 3.08 -4.81 39.35
N GLY A 739 2.88 -4.46 40.62
CA GLY A 739 1.55 -4.12 41.16
C GLY A 739 0.87 -2.90 40.49
N ARG A 740 1.65 -2.04 39.80
CA ARG A 740 1.16 -0.88 39.04
C ARG A 740 0.87 -1.17 37.55
N GLN A 741 0.87 -2.43 37.11
CA GLN A 741 0.84 -2.81 35.68
C GLN A 741 -0.24 -3.84 35.31
N VAL A 742 -0.80 -3.69 34.10
CA VAL A 742 -1.55 -4.74 33.38
C VAL A 742 -0.98 -4.93 31.97
N LEU A 743 -1.20 -6.10 31.38
CA LEU A 743 -0.73 -6.45 30.04
C LEU A 743 -1.92 -6.70 29.12
N ALA A 744 -2.10 -5.87 28.10
CA ALA A 744 -3.10 -6.08 27.04
C ALA A 744 -2.47 -6.84 25.87
N LEU A 745 -3.04 -8.00 25.53
CA LEU A 745 -2.71 -8.79 24.35
C LEU A 745 -3.83 -8.64 23.32
N VAL A 746 -3.49 -8.48 22.03
CA VAL A 746 -4.43 -8.13 20.96
C VAL A 746 -4.37 -9.17 19.83
N GLU A 747 -5.55 -9.53 19.32
CA GLU A 747 -5.74 -10.44 18.18
C GLU A 747 -6.68 -9.79 17.13
N LEU A 748 -6.15 -9.49 15.94
CA LEU A 748 -6.82 -8.81 14.82
C LEU A 748 -7.21 -9.79 13.70
N GLN A 749 -6.64 -11.00 13.67
CA GLN A 749 -6.91 -12.04 12.67
C GLN A 749 -8.13 -12.87 13.07
N THR A 750 -8.21 -14.17 12.75
CA THR A 750 -9.35 -15.01 13.13
C THR A 750 -9.20 -15.56 14.56
N LEU A 751 -10.29 -15.52 15.33
CA LEU A 751 -10.35 -16.14 16.67
C LEU A 751 -10.61 -17.65 16.53
N ASP A 752 -9.57 -18.38 16.14
CA ASP A 752 -9.54 -19.83 16.02
C ASP A 752 -8.27 -20.42 16.66
N ASP A 753 -8.00 -21.71 16.48
CA ASP A 753 -6.85 -22.41 17.06
C ASP A 753 -5.48 -21.87 16.59
N THR A 754 -5.44 -21.00 15.57
CA THR A 754 -4.22 -20.33 15.09
C THR A 754 -3.96 -18.96 15.73
N ALA A 755 -4.92 -18.41 16.49
CA ALA A 755 -4.75 -17.14 17.20
C ALA A 755 -3.53 -17.16 18.13
N ASP A 756 -2.74 -16.08 18.10
CA ASP A 756 -1.50 -15.98 18.86
C ASP A 756 -1.45 -14.78 19.81
N TYR A 757 -2.34 -13.78 19.62
CA TYR A 757 -2.42 -12.57 20.44
C TYR A 757 -1.13 -11.71 20.47
N GLN A 758 -0.28 -11.81 19.45
CA GLN A 758 0.98 -11.05 19.29
C GLN A 758 0.87 -9.90 18.27
N ASP A 759 -0.27 -9.76 17.60
CA ASP A 759 -0.57 -8.65 16.68
C ASP A 759 -0.30 -7.29 17.32
N ALA A 760 -0.64 -7.10 18.61
CA ALA A 760 -0.07 -6.05 19.46
C ALA A 760 -0.02 -6.47 20.94
N VAL A 761 1.07 -6.10 21.62
CA VAL A 761 1.28 -6.34 23.06
C VAL A 761 1.59 -5.00 23.74
N VAL A 762 0.71 -4.58 24.66
CA VAL A 762 0.77 -3.26 25.30
C VAL A 762 0.81 -3.42 26.81
N LEU A 763 1.87 -2.89 27.42
CA LEU A 763 2.02 -2.76 28.86
C LEU A 763 1.35 -1.44 29.29
N VAL A 764 0.31 -1.51 30.11
CA VAL A 764 -0.37 -0.34 30.66
C VAL A 764 0.05 -0.18 32.12
N THR A 765 0.65 0.96 32.47
CA THR A 765 1.07 1.32 33.82
C THR A 765 0.13 2.38 34.39
N ILE A 766 -0.38 2.16 35.60
CA ILE A 766 -1.36 3.02 36.28
C ILE A 766 -0.74 3.48 37.60
N ALA A 767 -0.13 4.67 37.58
CA ALA A 767 0.67 5.21 38.68
C ALA A 767 0.04 6.46 39.31
N LYS A 768 0.39 6.77 40.55
CA LYS A 768 -0.04 8.02 41.19
C LYS A 768 0.65 9.24 40.55
N PRO A 769 -0.05 10.37 40.28
CA PRO A 769 0.52 11.52 39.59
C PRO A 769 1.72 12.12 40.33
N VAL A 770 2.77 12.45 39.58
CA VAL A 770 4.03 13.02 40.11
C VAL A 770 3.78 14.36 40.82
N SER A 771 2.73 15.06 40.45
CA SER A 771 2.23 16.31 41.06
C SER A 771 1.79 16.18 42.53
N SER A 772 1.65 14.95 43.06
CA SER A 772 1.18 14.68 44.43
C SER A 772 2.22 14.88 45.54
N GLY A 773 3.51 15.07 45.21
CA GLY A 773 4.58 15.32 46.20
C GLY A 773 4.95 14.13 47.10
N GLY A 774 4.47 12.92 46.78
CA GLY A 774 4.82 11.68 47.48
C GLY A 774 6.16 11.07 47.06
N PRO A 775 6.59 9.97 47.70
CA PRO A 775 7.90 9.33 47.45
C PRO A 775 8.10 8.84 46.01
N CYS A 776 7.02 8.63 45.25
CA CYS A 776 7.03 8.17 43.86
C CYS A 776 7.72 9.13 42.89
N ALA A 777 7.85 10.42 43.24
CA ALA A 777 8.49 11.43 42.40
C ALA A 777 10.01 11.22 42.18
N GLN A 778 10.64 10.24 42.86
CA GLN A 778 12.07 9.94 42.71
C GLN A 778 12.40 8.70 41.85
N GLU A 779 11.43 7.82 41.55
CA GLU A 779 11.70 6.62 40.73
C GLU A 779 11.85 6.97 39.24
N ASP A 780 10.92 7.73 38.66
CA ASP A 780 10.91 8.06 37.22
C ASP A 780 12.05 8.99 36.78
N ALA A 781 12.65 9.74 37.73
CA ALA A 781 13.84 10.54 37.47
C ALA A 781 15.07 9.68 37.12
N ALA A 782 15.16 8.46 37.67
CA ALA A 782 16.29 7.56 37.44
C ALA A 782 16.33 6.97 36.02
N LEU A 783 15.20 6.96 35.30
CA LEU A 783 15.08 6.50 33.91
C LEU A 783 15.31 7.61 32.88
N SER A 784 15.53 8.86 33.30
CA SER A 784 15.65 10.03 32.42
C SER A 784 16.88 10.91 32.69
N SER A 785 17.74 10.58 33.66
CA SER A 785 18.86 11.45 34.06
C SER A 785 20.19 10.73 34.37
N GLN A 786 20.78 10.04 33.38
CA GLN A 786 22.22 9.75 33.38
C GLN A 786 22.88 10.13 32.05
N SER A 787 23.37 11.36 32.00
CA SER A 787 24.47 11.76 31.10
C SER A 787 25.34 12.82 31.80
N SER A 788 26.64 12.79 31.51
CA SER A 788 27.71 13.66 32.03
C SER A 788 28.01 13.61 33.55
N VAL A 789 29.07 12.88 33.91
CA VAL A 789 30.22 13.39 34.68
C VAL A 789 31.48 12.60 34.28
N PRO A 790 32.72 13.13 34.47
CA PRO A 790 33.86 12.78 33.62
C PRO A 790 34.86 11.78 34.23
N ALA A 791 35.88 11.43 33.43
CA ALA A 791 36.93 10.48 33.78
C ALA A 791 37.73 10.86 35.05
N GLY A 792 38.00 9.87 35.91
CA GLY A 792 38.89 10.01 37.05
C GLY A 792 39.15 8.73 37.86
N THR A 793 40.42 8.32 37.93
CA THR A 793 41.01 7.54 39.03
C THR A 793 40.66 6.04 39.16
N SER A 794 41.40 5.22 38.41
CA SER A 794 42.03 3.93 38.80
C SER A 794 41.34 2.98 39.82
N SER A 795 41.10 1.75 39.37
CA SER A 795 40.72 0.57 40.16
C SER A 795 41.73 0.13 41.22
N THR A 796 41.29 -0.62 42.23
CA THR A 796 42.11 -1.64 42.93
C THR A 796 41.21 -2.79 43.41
N SER A 797 41.80 -3.99 43.56
CA SER A 797 41.17 -5.27 43.94
C SER A 797 40.22 -5.91 42.90
N SER A 798 40.36 -7.17 42.48
CA SER A 798 41.53 -7.94 42.00
C SER A 798 41.10 -9.40 41.83
N THR A 799 40.69 -9.80 40.63
CA THR A 799 40.62 -11.22 40.25
C THR A 799 40.94 -11.40 38.77
N SER A 800 42.11 -12.00 38.51
CA SER A 800 42.44 -12.78 37.30
C SER A 800 41.84 -12.29 35.97
N SER A 801 42.50 -11.32 35.35
CA SER A 801 42.33 -11.02 33.93
C SER A 801 42.78 -12.22 33.08
N VAL A 802 41.84 -12.92 32.44
CA VAL A 802 42.16 -13.69 31.23
C VAL A 802 42.37 -12.66 30.12
N ALA A 803 43.60 -12.57 29.60
CA ALA A 803 43.90 -11.75 28.43
C ALA A 803 43.39 -12.45 27.17
N GLY A 804 42.07 -12.39 26.95
CA GLY A 804 41.47 -12.80 25.70
C GLY A 804 41.86 -11.85 24.56
N PRO A 805 41.73 -12.28 23.30
CA PRO A 805 41.80 -11.38 22.15
C PRO A 805 40.81 -10.21 22.32
N ARG A 806 41.24 -9.03 21.89
CA ARG A 806 40.39 -7.84 21.76
C ARG A 806 39.99 -7.69 20.31
N ILE A 807 38.76 -7.24 20.08
CA ILE A 807 38.22 -6.91 18.76
C ILE A 807 37.76 -5.46 18.75
N THR A 808 37.94 -4.80 17.62
CA THR A 808 37.37 -3.47 17.36
C THR A 808 35.93 -3.64 16.90
N ILE A 809 35.03 -2.81 17.44
CA ILE A 809 33.63 -2.73 17.05
C ILE A 809 33.20 -1.28 16.80
N CYS A 810 32.20 -1.11 15.94
CA CYS A 810 31.38 0.09 15.88
C CYS A 810 30.17 -0.08 16.82
N HIS A 811 30.12 0.73 17.88
CA HIS A 811 29.15 0.62 18.97
C HIS A 811 27.99 1.61 18.83
N PHE A 812 26.76 1.09 18.88
CA PHE A 812 25.51 1.82 18.81
C PHE A 812 24.80 1.75 20.16
N THR A 813 24.78 2.86 20.91
CA THR A 813 24.10 2.88 22.21
C THR A 813 22.58 2.90 22.05
N SER A 814 21.84 2.38 23.02
CA SER A 814 20.37 2.46 23.02
C SER A 814 19.81 3.87 23.29
N ALA A 815 20.66 4.81 23.70
CA ALA A 815 20.30 6.21 23.96
C ALA A 815 20.65 7.15 22.79
N ASP A 816 21.69 6.82 22.03
CA ASP A 816 22.11 7.50 20.81
C ASP A 816 22.64 6.46 19.80
N ARG A 817 21.88 6.28 18.72
CA ARG A 817 22.23 5.47 17.54
C ARG A 817 22.69 6.31 16.33
N LEU A 818 22.58 7.63 16.41
CA LEU A 818 22.94 8.54 15.31
C LEU A 818 24.44 8.90 15.34
N HIS A 819 25.08 8.75 16.50
CA HIS A 819 26.52 9.00 16.68
C HIS A 819 27.24 7.76 17.22
N PRO A 820 27.35 6.66 16.44
CA PRO A 820 28.04 5.45 16.87
C PRO A 820 29.54 5.68 17.05
N ALA A 821 30.17 4.91 17.95
CA ALA A 821 31.55 5.11 18.37
C ALA A 821 32.42 3.87 18.15
N THR A 822 33.65 4.05 17.66
CA THR A 822 34.62 2.96 17.53
C THR A 822 35.25 2.65 18.89
N MET A 823 35.23 1.38 19.31
CA MET A 823 35.84 0.95 20.58
C MET A 823 36.40 -0.48 20.50
N GLU A 824 37.34 -0.82 21.39
CA GLU A 824 37.82 -2.19 21.56
C GLU A 824 37.10 -2.89 22.72
N ILE A 825 36.51 -4.06 22.45
CA ILE A 825 35.99 -4.98 23.47
C ILE A 825 36.83 -6.26 23.55
N ASN A 826 36.67 -7.06 24.61
CA ASN A 826 37.14 -8.44 24.59
C ASN A 826 36.21 -9.26 23.68
N GLU A 827 36.74 -10.20 22.91
CA GLU A 827 35.95 -11.05 21.98
C GLU A 827 34.78 -11.76 22.68
N SER A 828 34.97 -12.18 23.94
CA SER A 828 33.93 -12.81 24.77
C SER A 828 32.71 -11.94 25.06
N ALA A 829 32.78 -10.62 24.83
CA ALA A 829 31.66 -9.69 24.98
C ALA A 829 30.85 -9.51 23.68
N TRP A 830 31.37 -9.96 22.53
CA TRP A 830 30.77 -9.75 21.20
C TRP A 830 29.30 -10.15 21.14
N SER A 831 28.94 -11.30 21.73
CA SER A 831 27.56 -11.81 21.72
C SER A 831 26.54 -10.89 22.43
N ALA A 832 26.97 -9.98 23.31
CA ALA A 832 26.09 -9.00 23.96
C ALA A 832 26.03 -7.69 23.17
N HIS A 833 27.15 -7.28 22.58
CA HIS A 833 27.28 -6.08 21.74
C HIS A 833 26.55 -6.25 20.40
N SER A 834 26.75 -7.36 19.70
CA SER A 834 26.02 -7.69 18.46
C SER A 834 24.50 -7.73 18.68
N ALA A 835 24.04 -8.21 19.83
CA ALA A 835 22.61 -8.30 20.16
C ALA A 835 21.89 -6.94 20.32
N ILE A 836 22.61 -5.83 20.52
CA ILE A 836 22.04 -4.47 20.56
C ILE A 836 22.18 -3.69 19.25
N GLY A 837 22.92 -4.25 18.28
CA GLY A 837 23.15 -3.68 16.94
C GLY A 837 24.58 -3.24 16.65
N ASP A 838 25.55 -3.58 17.51
CA ASP A 838 26.96 -3.29 17.25
C ASP A 838 27.50 -4.14 16.09
N ARG A 839 28.49 -3.57 15.40
CA ARG A 839 29.10 -4.14 14.19
C ARG A 839 30.59 -4.36 14.42
N LEU A 840 31.20 -5.27 13.67
CA LEU A 840 32.64 -5.45 13.67
C LEU A 840 33.34 -4.24 13.02
N GLY A 841 34.67 -4.22 13.07
CA GLY A 841 35.48 -3.16 12.48
C GLY A 841 35.39 -1.82 13.23
N ALA A 842 35.81 -0.74 12.58
CA ALA A 842 35.63 0.62 13.05
C ALA A 842 34.46 1.27 12.31
N CYS A 843 33.80 2.28 12.91
CA CYS A 843 32.64 2.94 12.31
C CYS A 843 32.92 3.59 10.94
N GLU A 844 34.14 4.08 10.75
CA GLU A 844 34.64 4.68 9.48
C GLU A 844 35.37 3.66 8.59
N ALA A 845 35.42 2.38 8.97
CA ALA A 845 35.92 1.30 8.11
C ALA A 845 34.81 0.79 7.20
N ASP A 846 35.21 0.11 6.14
CA ASP A 846 34.38 -0.58 5.16
C ASP A 846 34.92 -2.03 5.15
N GLU A 847 34.15 -2.97 5.73
CA GLU A 847 34.65 -4.30 6.09
C GLU A 847 34.40 -5.37 5.01
N ASP A 848 33.38 -5.20 4.16
CA ASP A 848 33.13 -6.06 3.00
C ASP A 848 33.63 -5.46 1.66
N GLY A 849 33.87 -4.15 1.61
CA GLY A 849 34.46 -3.44 0.48
C GLY A 849 33.45 -2.90 -0.53
N ASP A 850 32.18 -2.72 -0.14
CA ASP A 850 31.12 -2.23 -1.05
C ASP A 850 31.17 -0.70 -1.28
N GLY A 851 31.88 0.03 -0.42
CA GLY A 851 32.04 1.48 -0.42
C GLY A 851 31.23 2.24 0.65
N ILE A 852 30.47 1.56 1.50
CA ILE A 852 29.65 2.13 2.57
C ILE A 852 30.27 1.83 3.95
N PRO A 853 30.55 2.84 4.80
CA PRO A 853 31.16 2.57 6.10
C PRO A 853 30.28 1.73 7.03
N ASN A 854 30.91 0.95 7.92
CA ASN A 854 30.26 0.13 8.94
C ASN A 854 29.31 0.92 9.86
N ALA A 855 29.39 2.25 9.94
CA ALA A 855 28.38 3.09 10.63
C ALA A 855 27.04 3.20 9.89
N GLN A 856 27.02 2.98 8.57
CA GLN A 856 25.92 3.30 7.66
C GLN A 856 25.41 2.08 6.87
N ASP A 857 26.26 1.08 6.61
CA ASP A 857 25.88 -0.17 5.92
C ASP A 857 24.80 -0.94 6.70
N PHE A 858 23.75 -1.41 6.04
CA PHE A 858 22.69 -2.23 6.61
C PHE A 858 22.74 -3.70 6.17
N CYS A 859 23.63 -4.05 5.22
CA CYS A 859 23.60 -5.29 4.44
C CYS A 859 24.96 -5.98 4.23
N SER A 860 25.97 -5.73 5.07
CA SER A 860 27.32 -6.34 5.06
C SER A 860 27.44 -7.69 4.33
N GLY A 861 28.26 -7.73 3.29
CA GLY A 861 28.43 -8.85 2.35
C GLY A 861 27.86 -8.55 0.96
N THR A 862 27.84 -7.29 0.52
CA THR A 862 27.16 -6.83 -0.69
C THR A 862 27.93 -7.20 -1.96
N TYR A 863 27.50 -8.29 -2.60
CA TYR A 863 28.17 -8.85 -3.77
C TYR A 863 27.84 -8.09 -5.07
N LEU A 864 28.89 -7.78 -5.85
CA LEU A 864 28.80 -7.02 -7.10
C LEU A 864 29.42 -7.81 -8.29
N PRO A 865 28.66 -8.15 -9.35
CA PRO A 865 27.24 -7.89 -9.54
C PRO A 865 26.35 -8.82 -8.69
N GLU A 866 25.21 -8.30 -8.22
CA GLU A 866 24.23 -9.09 -7.45
C GLU A 866 23.53 -10.18 -8.31
N SER A 867 22.90 -11.18 -7.69
CA SER A 867 22.25 -12.28 -8.44
C SER A 867 20.89 -11.92 -9.07
N VAL A 868 20.38 -10.73 -8.77
CA VAL A 868 19.10 -10.18 -9.24
C VAL A 868 19.34 -9.12 -10.34
N PRO A 869 18.55 -9.06 -11.44
CA PRO A 869 17.53 -10.00 -11.87
C PRO A 869 18.07 -11.39 -12.19
N THR A 870 17.34 -12.42 -11.76
CA THR A 870 17.59 -13.82 -12.10
C THR A 870 17.26 -14.14 -13.56
N GLU A 871 16.42 -13.33 -14.22
CA GLU A 871 16.11 -13.45 -15.65
C GLU A 871 16.68 -12.26 -16.46
N PHE A 872 15.95 -11.15 -16.54
CA PHE A 872 16.34 -9.96 -17.31
C PHE A 872 15.69 -8.69 -16.74
N MET A 873 16.37 -7.55 -16.87
CA MET A 873 15.88 -6.31 -16.28
C MET A 873 14.73 -5.70 -17.09
N LEU A 874 13.56 -5.53 -16.48
CA LEU A 874 12.42 -4.85 -17.10
C LEU A 874 12.58 -3.32 -17.09
N PHE A 875 11.77 -2.60 -17.88
CA PHE A 875 11.75 -1.14 -17.86
C PHE A 875 11.41 -0.59 -16.48
N ASN A 876 12.06 0.50 -16.09
CA ASN A 876 11.95 1.15 -14.77
C ASN A 876 12.26 0.21 -13.58
N ARG A 877 13.04 -0.86 -13.83
CA ARG A 877 13.63 -1.72 -12.79
C ARG A 877 15.13 -1.48 -12.66
N TYR A 878 15.64 -1.76 -11.46
CA TYR A 878 16.98 -1.42 -11.01
C TYR A 878 17.68 -2.62 -10.38
N ALA A 879 18.95 -2.86 -10.74
CA ALA A 879 19.85 -3.79 -10.03
C ALA A 879 21.33 -3.51 -10.32
N LEU A 880 22.20 -3.94 -9.42
CA LEU A 880 23.66 -3.79 -9.44
C LEU A 880 24.32 -4.80 -10.40
N THR A 881 23.99 -4.68 -11.69
CA THR A 881 24.43 -5.61 -12.74
C THR A 881 25.84 -5.34 -13.29
N GLY A 882 26.74 -4.81 -12.44
CA GLY A 882 28.16 -4.59 -12.74
C GLY A 882 28.98 -4.29 -11.47
N SER A 883 30.30 -4.22 -11.61
CA SER A 883 31.28 -4.02 -10.51
C SER A 883 31.33 -2.57 -9.97
N SER A 884 30.18 -1.98 -9.69
CA SER A 884 30.04 -0.62 -9.18
C SER A 884 28.80 -0.53 -8.31
N GLY A 885 28.89 0.06 -7.12
CA GLY A 885 27.78 0.36 -6.21
C GLY A 885 26.76 1.40 -6.72
N VAL A 886 26.50 1.44 -8.02
CA VAL A 886 25.55 2.30 -8.72
C VAL A 886 24.62 1.42 -9.54
N PHE A 887 23.34 1.41 -9.17
CA PHE A 887 22.31 0.58 -9.76
C PHE A 887 22.15 0.91 -11.24
N ARG A 888 21.86 -0.13 -12.04
CA ARG A 888 21.58 0.00 -13.47
C ARG A 888 20.10 -0.11 -13.73
N GLU A 889 19.61 0.69 -14.69
CA GLU A 889 18.19 0.82 -15.03
C GLU A 889 17.85 0.19 -16.38
N GLY A 890 16.77 -0.58 -16.40
CA GLY A 890 16.09 -1.07 -17.59
C GLY A 890 16.84 -2.14 -18.39
N PRO A 891 16.22 -2.66 -19.48
CA PRO A 891 16.81 -3.74 -20.30
C PRO A 891 18.16 -3.37 -20.93
N ARG A 892 18.48 -2.05 -21.01
CA ARG A 892 19.73 -1.52 -21.55
C ARG A 892 20.79 -1.21 -20.47
N LYS A 893 20.56 -1.57 -19.20
CA LYS A 893 21.47 -1.39 -18.06
C LYS A 893 22.11 0.01 -17.99
N ARG A 894 21.28 1.04 -18.17
CA ARG A 894 21.70 2.46 -18.10
C ARG A 894 22.21 2.78 -16.68
N VAL A 895 23.12 3.74 -16.55
CA VAL A 895 23.48 4.27 -15.21
C VAL A 895 22.25 4.97 -14.63
N SER A 896 21.79 4.57 -13.45
CA SER A 896 20.68 5.23 -12.74
C SER A 896 21.18 6.29 -11.75
N SER A 897 20.24 7.00 -11.11
CA SER A 897 20.55 7.91 -10.00
C SER A 897 20.61 7.24 -8.62
N PHE A 898 20.50 5.91 -8.54
CA PHE A 898 20.55 5.16 -7.28
C PHE A 898 21.90 4.46 -7.09
N SER A 899 22.37 4.46 -5.86
CA SER A 899 23.63 3.87 -5.40
C SER A 899 23.46 3.11 -4.09
N LEU A 900 24.52 2.41 -3.64
CA LEU A 900 24.55 1.75 -2.34
C LEU A 900 24.36 2.74 -1.17
N SER A 901 24.74 4.01 -1.34
CA SER A 901 24.48 5.04 -0.32
C SER A 901 23.00 5.46 -0.23
N ASP A 902 22.24 5.35 -1.34
CA ASP A 902 20.78 5.55 -1.34
C ASP A 902 20.02 4.37 -0.71
N THR A 903 20.69 3.24 -0.51
CA THR A 903 20.12 1.98 -0.03
C THR A 903 20.76 1.48 1.26
N ARG A 904 21.65 2.27 1.88
CA ARG A 904 22.44 1.93 3.06
C ARG A 904 23.15 0.57 2.89
N GLY A 905 23.98 0.43 1.85
CA GLY A 905 24.74 -0.80 1.54
C GLY A 905 23.93 -1.93 0.89
N CYS A 906 22.60 -1.83 0.80
CA CYS A 906 21.78 -2.96 0.35
C CYS A 906 21.55 -3.02 -1.17
N SER A 907 21.88 -4.16 -1.76
CA SER A 907 21.47 -4.58 -3.11
C SER A 907 19.96 -4.83 -3.21
N CYS A 908 19.45 -5.00 -4.44
CA CYS A 908 18.06 -5.40 -4.64
C CYS A 908 17.75 -6.79 -4.04
N GLU A 909 18.62 -7.78 -4.28
CA GLU A 909 18.58 -9.12 -3.68
C GLU A 909 18.47 -9.05 -2.15
N GLN A 910 19.29 -8.22 -1.51
CA GLN A 910 19.34 -8.11 -0.05
C GLN A 910 18.08 -7.43 0.51
N LEU A 911 17.61 -6.33 -0.11
CA LEU A 911 16.35 -5.68 0.26
C LEU A 911 15.15 -6.61 0.11
N VAL A 912 15.15 -7.47 -0.92
CA VAL A 912 14.09 -8.46 -1.14
C VAL A 912 14.17 -9.61 -0.14
N ALA A 913 15.37 -10.13 0.17
CA ALA A 913 15.56 -11.14 1.20
C ALA A 913 15.12 -10.67 2.60
N VAL A 914 15.21 -9.37 2.89
CA VAL A 914 14.64 -8.74 4.11
C VAL A 914 13.12 -8.71 4.04
N ALA A 915 12.55 -8.26 2.92
CA ALA A 915 11.09 -8.19 2.74
C ALA A 915 10.41 -9.57 2.88
N GLU A 916 11.06 -10.63 2.39
CA GLU A 916 10.58 -12.02 2.47
C GLU A 916 10.97 -12.71 3.79
N GLY A 917 11.85 -12.12 4.60
CA GLY A 917 12.31 -12.67 5.87
C GLY A 917 13.30 -13.84 5.76
N GLU A 918 13.94 -14.03 4.60
CA GLU A 918 15.00 -15.03 4.40
C GLU A 918 16.30 -14.67 5.16
N ARG A 919 16.57 -13.37 5.31
CA ARG A 919 17.75 -12.85 6.01
C ARG A 919 17.39 -11.60 6.81
N ASP A 920 17.68 -11.65 8.11
CA ASP A 920 17.67 -10.46 8.96
C ASP A 920 19.11 -9.88 9.01
N TYR A 921 19.38 -8.84 8.19
CA TYR A 921 20.56 -7.98 8.35
C TYR A 921 20.29 -6.92 9.45
N TYR A 922 20.93 -5.75 9.43
CA TYR A 922 20.80 -4.74 10.50
C TYR A 922 19.46 -3.96 10.54
N PHE A 923 18.49 -4.31 9.68
CA PHE A 923 17.15 -3.71 9.64
C PHE A 923 16.35 -3.73 10.96
N PRO A 924 16.42 -4.75 11.84
CA PRO A 924 15.70 -4.75 13.13
C PRO A 924 16.04 -3.55 14.04
N HIS A 925 17.12 -2.81 13.76
CA HIS A 925 17.49 -1.60 14.50
C HIS A 925 16.80 -0.32 13.96
N GLU A 926 16.24 -0.37 12.74
CA GLU A 926 15.32 0.62 12.14
C GLU A 926 13.92 0.00 11.95
N PRO A 927 13.14 -0.15 13.03
CA PRO A 927 11.93 -0.99 13.04
C PRO A 927 10.79 -0.49 12.15
N LEU A 928 10.79 0.77 11.70
CA LEU A 928 9.86 1.26 10.68
C LEU A 928 10.23 0.72 9.28
N LEU A 929 11.48 0.94 8.85
CA LEU A 929 11.97 0.50 7.54
C LEU A 929 11.90 -1.03 7.37
N HIS A 930 12.27 -1.77 8.41
CA HIS A 930 12.12 -3.23 8.44
C HIS A 930 10.66 -3.69 8.20
N ARG A 931 9.71 -2.91 8.73
CA ARG A 931 8.27 -3.19 8.72
C ARG A 931 7.61 -2.73 7.43
N GLU A 932 8.10 -1.67 6.80
CA GLU A 932 7.72 -1.28 5.43
C GLU A 932 8.21 -2.32 4.41
N LEU A 933 9.46 -2.78 4.50
CA LEU A 933 9.97 -3.86 3.64
C LEU A 933 9.17 -5.15 3.83
N LYS A 934 8.94 -5.59 5.07
CA LYS A 934 8.10 -6.76 5.37
C LYS A 934 6.59 -6.53 5.17
N SER A 935 6.17 -5.34 4.72
CA SER A 935 4.81 -5.07 4.23
C SER A 935 4.68 -5.22 2.70
N LEU A 936 5.75 -5.49 1.97
CA LEU A 936 5.68 -5.74 0.52
C LEU A 936 4.96 -7.07 0.22
N PHE A 937 4.08 -7.07 -0.78
CA PHE A 937 3.46 -8.31 -1.26
C PHE A 937 4.48 -9.24 -1.95
N PRO A 938 4.32 -10.58 -1.85
CA PRO A 938 5.14 -11.54 -2.57
C PRO A 938 5.21 -11.35 -4.10
N PHE A 939 4.21 -10.73 -4.74
CA PHE A 939 4.31 -10.44 -6.18
C PHE A 939 5.28 -9.29 -6.50
N TYR A 940 5.47 -8.33 -5.58
CA TYR A 940 6.48 -7.28 -5.73
C TYR A 940 7.88 -7.84 -5.52
N THR A 941 8.06 -8.76 -4.57
CA THR A 941 9.36 -9.37 -4.25
C THR A 941 9.76 -10.40 -5.31
N ASN A 942 8.88 -11.32 -5.70
CA ASN A 942 9.09 -12.24 -6.84
C ASN A 942 9.42 -11.46 -8.13
N GLY A 943 8.59 -10.45 -8.46
CA GLY A 943 8.82 -9.59 -9.62
C GLY A 943 10.05 -8.68 -9.50
N ALA A 944 10.64 -8.53 -8.30
CA ALA A 944 11.94 -7.89 -8.10
C ALA A 944 13.09 -8.89 -8.29
N ARG A 945 12.99 -10.12 -7.76
CA ARG A 945 13.96 -11.21 -8.01
C ARG A 945 14.10 -11.55 -9.49
N GLN A 946 12.99 -11.66 -10.22
CA GLN A 946 13.00 -12.00 -11.64
C GLN A 946 13.52 -10.84 -12.51
N PHE A 947 13.08 -9.59 -12.24
CA PHE A 947 13.20 -8.48 -13.19
C PHE A 947 13.89 -7.20 -12.67
N GLY A 948 14.40 -7.21 -11.43
CA GLY A 948 15.03 -6.08 -10.75
C GLY A 948 14.05 -5.24 -9.93
N CYS A 949 14.54 -4.57 -8.89
CA CYS A 949 13.72 -3.78 -7.96
C CYS A 949 13.04 -2.60 -8.64
N GLY A 950 11.85 -2.21 -8.17
CA GLY A 950 11.24 -0.93 -8.55
C GLY A 950 11.85 0.23 -7.77
N ALA A 951 11.78 1.45 -8.31
CA ALA A 951 12.26 2.67 -7.63
C ALA A 951 11.65 2.91 -6.24
N ALA A 952 10.48 2.32 -5.94
CA ALA A 952 9.87 2.39 -4.61
C ALA A 952 10.69 1.62 -3.56
N ILE A 953 11.14 0.39 -3.88
CA ILE A 953 11.91 -0.45 -2.96
C ILE A 953 13.25 0.22 -2.63
N LEU A 954 13.95 0.76 -3.64
CA LEU A 954 15.21 1.47 -3.44
C LEU A 954 15.06 2.83 -2.72
N ARG A 955 13.83 3.37 -2.60
CA ARG A 955 13.56 4.63 -1.88
C ARG A 955 13.18 4.43 -0.42
N MET A 956 12.72 3.25 -0.02
CA MET A 956 12.38 2.94 1.38
C MET A 956 13.63 3.11 2.27
N SER A 957 14.77 2.58 1.84
CA SER A 957 16.04 2.63 2.56
C SER A 957 16.80 3.97 2.46
N ARG A 958 16.24 4.98 1.80
CA ARG A 958 16.95 6.24 1.52
C ARG A 958 16.94 7.15 2.76
N PRO A 959 18.10 7.69 3.21
CA PRO A 959 18.18 8.62 4.33
C PRO A 959 17.60 10.01 4.00
#